data_AF-A0A946SME7-F1
#
_entry.id   AF-A0A946SME7-F1
#
_cell.length_a   1.000
_cell.length_b   1.000
_cell.length_c   1.000
_cell.angle_alpha   90.00
_cell.angle_beta   90.00
_cell.angle_gamma   90.00
#
_symmetry.space_group_name_H-M   'P 1'
#
loop_
_entity.id
_entity.type
_entity.pdbx_description
1 polymer ?
#
loop_
_entity_poly.entity_id
_entity_poly.type
_entity_poly.pdbx_seq_one_letter_code
_entity_poly.pdbx_strand_id
1 'polypeptide(L)'
;MNAPAARDDLRGRLERLLRLEFARDLPTFADDVVAAIEARIGSDADDATLRRLLCPLWVVLAGGRGTRIDPTGRLNKNLDIWFGAANTLQLSIRHLVGDMAPVVVVNPDTATRILRSNAPRGTGNRPGVVAPELVDADACATYLAADCAVAVQPVANGTGGALRAARDALAGSDAELIGVAFGDEPFIDRRLPAGTWASHVVAGADATLCGKRPDAVIDKGGLFFDDAGRLACTKEWYDMTDEEQASMHAALADGAAITNTGFSIFQREAVLERLDRMWLHKGETEYHHVDLFRLFHDDGLRTQAHIYEGEIRSGVNRWTNVLDGEEYLYARVRERLAQAGCRPHPNAQITLDEDIEELVGRDGIGVGCVLAGRVHLGTGVSVGPYCVLDNATVTGDTRVGARARLADTRLHNVAIADADCSPPVAEPIRELATVTELSSSELRNTLVSEGVRASNVRADGTVLPANWTTDGATLGIRRDPSLGMPYGDAPPLWEFVPEEYLPGAYTFGDMRGLPDWEALRAHVSRMMREEIAPRATSSEHVRKLLLANVDALLAAQFEGRHLTGRMTPEELWGVLYELAGVVTGNGDPYAADKRRDRALALTLADELGAVSREWPELLRLNVAANLIDLTSVRMLERMRANPDFLGESLAEAGAIAPAIDATGLFLERLTESDPSRVLWLTDNDGETVFDLHVVRRLLDEGHAVTVAAKSSAASNDATREDVLAVAWDIGLDIGAEPRLSVIASGSTTVGTNLFWATPEFVHALRECDVVISKGQGNWYTTRGLRKDTFYLLMSKGMTAEKTTGIVAPRETPLAGLIVAYVPADAVWSGTLREFAVT
;
A
#
# COMPACT_ATOMS: atom_id res chain seq x y z
N MET A 1 -6.62 46.89 44.19
CA MET A 1 -5.75 46.16 43.27
C MET A 1 -6.10 44.68 43.35
N ASN A 2 -7.07 44.20 42.56
CA ASN A 2 -7.50 42.80 42.44
C ASN A 2 -7.91 42.55 40.98
N ALA A 3 -6.95 42.53 40.06
CA ALA A 3 -7.21 42.42 38.61
C ALA A 3 -6.36 41.41 37.79
N PRO A 4 -5.45 40.56 38.35
CA PRO A 4 -4.82 39.51 37.52
C PRO A 4 -5.68 38.25 37.36
N ALA A 5 -6.41 37.82 38.40
CA ALA A 5 -7.00 36.46 38.42
C ALA A 5 -8.23 36.27 37.50
N ALA A 6 -9.02 37.32 37.21
CA ALA A 6 -10.22 37.22 36.37
C ALA A 6 -9.92 37.29 34.85
N ARG A 7 -8.79 37.91 34.47
CA ARG A 7 -8.34 38.01 33.07
C ARG A 7 -7.77 36.70 32.55
N ASP A 8 -7.02 36.01 33.39
CA ASP A 8 -6.49 34.69 33.08
C ASP A 8 -7.62 33.64 32.94
N ASP A 9 -8.76 33.84 33.61
CA ASP A 9 -9.96 33.00 33.46
C ASP A 9 -10.67 33.20 32.11
N LEU A 10 -10.93 34.45 31.70
CA LEU A 10 -11.59 34.73 30.41
C LEU A 10 -10.74 34.26 29.22
N ARG A 11 -9.43 34.52 29.23
CA ARG A 11 -8.52 34.07 28.16
C ARG A 11 -8.58 32.56 27.98
N GLY A 12 -8.42 31.78 29.06
CA GLY A 12 -8.46 30.32 28.99
C GLY A 12 -9.82 29.78 28.53
N ARG A 13 -10.92 30.46 28.88
CA ARG A 13 -12.26 30.11 28.37
C ARG A 13 -12.38 30.36 26.86
N LEU A 14 -11.88 31.48 26.37
CA LEU A 14 -11.87 31.82 24.94
C LEU A 14 -10.99 30.86 24.13
N GLU A 15 -9.78 30.57 24.60
CA GLU A 15 -8.86 29.61 23.95
C GLU A 15 -9.53 28.23 23.75
N ARG A 16 -10.25 27.74 24.77
CA ARG A 16 -11.02 26.49 24.68
C ARG A 16 -12.17 26.56 23.68
N LEU A 17 -13.03 27.58 23.77
CA LEU A 17 -14.21 27.72 22.90
C LEU A 17 -13.82 27.92 21.43
N LEU A 18 -12.76 28.70 21.19
CA LEU A 18 -12.28 29.04 19.85
C LEU A 18 -11.32 28.01 19.28
N ARG A 19 -10.87 27.04 20.08
CA ARG A 19 -9.83 26.06 19.72
C ARG A 19 -8.55 26.74 19.23
N LEU A 20 -8.14 27.79 19.93
CA LEU A 20 -6.96 28.59 19.63
C LEU A 20 -6.03 28.64 20.83
N GLU A 21 -4.73 28.79 20.56
CA GLU A 21 -3.75 29.20 21.57
C GLU A 21 -3.32 30.63 21.25
N PHE A 22 -3.71 31.60 22.06
CA PHE A 22 -3.59 33.01 21.70
C PHE A 22 -2.13 33.43 21.53
N ALA A 23 -1.23 32.89 22.37
CA ALA A 23 0.20 33.19 22.27
C ALA A 23 0.82 32.77 20.93
N ARG A 24 0.30 31.69 20.32
CA ARG A 24 0.80 31.11 19.07
C ARG A 24 0.04 31.62 17.85
N ASP A 25 -1.28 31.56 17.91
CA ASP A 25 -2.18 31.79 16.78
C ASP A 25 -2.52 33.28 16.61
N LEU A 26 -2.43 34.07 17.69
CA LEU A 26 -2.78 35.49 17.76
C LEU A 26 -1.72 36.34 18.50
N PRO A 27 -0.42 36.20 18.20
CA PRO A 27 0.65 36.82 18.98
C PRO A 27 0.54 38.35 19.07
N THR A 28 -0.08 38.98 18.07
CA THR A 28 -0.26 40.44 18.00
C THR A 28 -1.64 40.92 18.45
N PHE A 29 -2.61 40.03 18.68
CA PHE A 29 -4.01 40.38 18.98
C PHE A 29 -4.48 39.90 20.36
N ALA A 30 -3.71 39.05 21.04
CA ALA A 30 -4.15 38.35 22.26
C ALA A 30 -4.72 39.28 23.34
N ASP A 31 -4.04 40.39 23.66
CA ASP A 31 -4.48 41.34 24.68
C ASP A 31 -5.64 42.21 24.20
N ASP A 32 -5.60 42.64 22.93
CA ASP A 32 -6.64 43.49 22.33
C ASP A 32 -7.98 42.76 22.22
N VAL A 33 -7.95 41.47 21.88
CA VAL A 33 -9.15 40.61 21.82
C VAL A 33 -9.80 40.51 23.19
N VAL A 34 -9.02 40.19 24.22
CA VAL A 34 -9.53 40.07 25.59
C VAL A 34 -10.11 41.41 26.05
N ALA A 35 -9.40 42.52 25.85
CA ALA A 35 -9.88 43.85 26.21
C ALA A 35 -11.16 44.24 25.46
N ALA A 36 -11.24 43.95 24.16
CA ALA A 36 -12.42 44.24 23.35
C ALA A 36 -13.64 43.40 23.77
N ILE A 37 -13.44 42.16 24.20
CA ILE A 37 -14.51 41.29 24.72
C ILE A 37 -14.95 41.77 26.10
N GLU A 38 -14.02 42.06 27.02
CA GLU A 38 -14.30 42.64 28.34
C GLU A 38 -15.14 43.92 28.22
N ALA A 39 -14.80 44.80 27.28
CA ALA A 39 -15.49 46.08 27.13
C ALA A 39 -16.92 45.97 26.58
N ARG A 40 -17.22 44.95 25.75
CA ARG A 40 -18.52 44.85 25.04
C ARG A 40 -19.44 43.79 25.63
N ILE A 41 -18.90 42.69 26.11
CA ILE A 41 -19.65 41.52 26.60
C ILE A 41 -19.50 41.39 28.12
N GLY A 42 -18.33 41.77 28.66
CA GLY A 42 -18.01 41.64 30.09
C GLY A 42 -17.30 40.33 30.42
N SER A 43 -16.52 40.34 31.51
CA SER A 43 -15.74 39.17 31.97
C SER A 43 -16.60 38.03 32.53
N ASP A 44 -17.81 38.35 32.99
CA ASP A 44 -18.66 37.44 33.75
C ASP A 44 -19.67 36.69 32.88
N ALA A 45 -19.67 36.93 31.55
CA ALA A 45 -20.52 36.21 30.61
C ALA A 45 -20.22 34.71 30.67
N ASP A 46 -21.24 33.86 30.59
CA ASP A 46 -21.08 32.40 30.62
C ASP A 46 -20.57 31.83 29.28
N ASP A 47 -20.11 30.57 29.30
CA ASP A 47 -19.52 29.92 28.10
C ASP A 47 -20.53 29.80 26.95
N ALA A 48 -21.82 29.62 27.25
CA ALA A 48 -22.87 29.55 26.24
C ALA A 48 -23.04 30.89 25.51
N THR A 49 -23.03 31.99 26.26
CA THR A 49 -23.09 33.35 25.71
C THR A 49 -21.86 33.67 24.89
N LEU A 50 -20.66 33.37 25.41
CA LEU A 50 -19.41 33.58 24.67
C LEU A 50 -19.38 32.77 23.38
N ARG A 51 -19.75 31.48 23.43
CA ARG A 51 -19.83 30.62 22.25
C ARG A 51 -20.79 31.19 21.21
N ARG A 52 -22.01 31.57 21.61
CA ARG A 52 -23.04 32.15 20.73
C ARG A 52 -22.57 33.44 20.04
N LEU A 53 -21.91 34.32 20.78
CA LEU A 53 -21.51 35.64 20.30
C LEU A 53 -20.19 35.64 19.51
N LEU A 54 -19.30 34.68 19.77
CA LEU A 54 -17.90 34.75 19.32
C LEU A 54 -17.45 33.56 18.46
N CYS A 55 -18.02 32.37 18.61
CA CYS A 55 -17.66 31.24 17.75
C CYS A 55 -18.41 31.36 16.41
N PRO A 56 -17.71 31.45 15.27
CA PRO A 56 -18.37 31.53 13.98
C PRO A 56 -19.00 30.20 13.58
N LEU A 57 -20.20 30.24 13.01
CA LEU A 57 -20.71 29.16 12.18
C LEU A 57 -20.04 29.24 10.81
N TRP A 58 -19.13 28.31 10.52
CA TRP A 58 -18.43 28.29 9.23
C TRP A 58 -19.27 27.67 8.12
N VAL A 59 -19.37 28.36 6.99
CA VAL A 59 -19.88 27.85 5.71
C VAL A 59 -18.68 27.54 4.82
N VAL A 60 -18.47 26.25 4.56
CA VAL A 60 -17.33 25.73 3.80
C VAL A 60 -17.78 25.40 2.38
N LEU A 61 -17.27 26.14 1.41
CA LEU A 61 -17.68 26.04 0.00
C LEU A 61 -16.88 24.91 -0.68
N ALA A 62 -17.53 23.76 -0.90
CA ALA A 62 -16.93 22.55 -1.50
C ALA A 62 -17.68 22.08 -2.77
N GLY A 63 -18.47 22.96 -3.40
CA GLY A 63 -19.28 22.65 -4.59
C GLY A 63 -18.50 22.58 -5.91
N GLY A 64 -17.23 22.97 -5.93
CA GLY A 64 -16.42 22.99 -7.16
C GLY A 64 -16.21 21.61 -7.78
N ARG A 65 -16.41 21.47 -9.10
CA ARG A 65 -16.26 20.20 -9.84
C ARG A 65 -14.81 19.73 -10.04
N GLY A 66 -13.83 20.63 -9.91
CA GLY A 66 -12.41 20.25 -10.05
C GLY A 66 -11.99 19.85 -11.47
N THR A 67 -12.62 20.40 -12.52
CA THR A 67 -12.41 20.00 -13.94
C THR A 67 -10.97 20.13 -14.45
N ARG A 68 -10.11 20.92 -13.78
CA ARG A 68 -8.69 21.05 -14.10
C ARG A 68 -7.83 19.91 -13.53
N ILE A 69 -8.34 19.17 -12.55
CA ILE A 69 -7.71 17.96 -12.00
C ILE A 69 -8.19 16.75 -12.79
N ASP A 70 -9.51 16.65 -12.97
CA ASP A 70 -10.14 15.61 -13.76
C ASP A 70 -11.29 16.20 -14.57
N PRO A 71 -11.13 16.35 -15.90
CA PRO A 71 -12.19 16.83 -16.79
C PRO A 71 -13.42 15.92 -16.82
N THR A 72 -13.30 14.65 -16.43
CA THR A 72 -14.40 13.68 -16.43
C THR A 72 -15.31 13.83 -15.21
N GLY A 73 -14.86 14.54 -14.17
CA GLY A 73 -15.58 14.73 -12.91
C GLY A 73 -15.68 13.47 -12.04
N ARG A 74 -14.89 12.42 -12.33
CA ARG A 74 -14.84 11.20 -11.52
C ARG A 74 -14.05 11.42 -10.23
N LEU A 75 -12.96 12.19 -10.30
CA LEU A 75 -12.19 12.64 -9.13
C LEU A 75 -12.72 13.98 -8.62
N ASN A 76 -13.11 14.00 -7.35
CA ASN A 76 -13.50 15.20 -6.63
C ASN A 76 -12.29 15.78 -5.90
N LYS A 77 -11.92 17.02 -6.24
CA LYS A 77 -10.76 17.69 -5.64
C LYS A 77 -10.81 17.88 -4.12
N ASN A 78 -12.01 17.92 -3.53
CA ASN A 78 -12.18 18.10 -2.09
C ASN A 78 -12.14 16.75 -1.35
N LEU A 79 -12.65 15.67 -1.96
CA LEU A 79 -12.82 14.36 -1.30
C LEU A 79 -11.75 13.30 -1.65
N ASP A 80 -11.25 13.30 -2.89
CA ASP A 80 -10.44 12.19 -3.43
C ASP A 80 -8.93 12.44 -3.38
N ILE A 81 -8.51 13.64 -2.98
CA ILE A 81 -7.11 14.00 -2.83
C ILE A 81 -6.76 13.98 -1.36
N TRP A 82 -5.90 13.04 -0.99
CA TRP A 82 -5.50 12.72 0.38
C TRP A 82 -4.04 13.12 0.64
N PHE A 83 -3.81 13.69 1.81
CA PHE A 83 -2.49 14.01 2.33
C PHE A 83 -2.32 13.28 3.67
N GLY A 84 -1.67 12.12 3.65
CA GLY A 84 -1.67 11.21 4.79
C GLY A 84 -3.06 10.62 5.03
N ALA A 85 -3.59 10.75 6.25
CA ALA A 85 -4.87 10.20 6.66
C ALA A 85 -6.06 11.17 6.52
N ALA A 86 -5.83 12.37 5.98
CA ALA A 86 -6.88 13.37 5.79
C ALA A 86 -6.98 13.79 4.32
N ASN A 87 -8.21 14.01 3.86
CA ASN A 87 -8.46 14.57 2.53
C ASN A 87 -8.38 16.11 2.55
N THR A 88 -8.43 16.68 1.35
CA THR A 88 -8.33 18.13 1.11
C THR A 88 -9.36 18.92 1.93
N LEU A 89 -10.60 18.45 1.99
CA LEU A 89 -11.68 19.11 2.72
C LEU A 89 -11.48 19.06 4.24
N GLN A 90 -11.12 17.90 4.78
CA GLN A 90 -10.83 17.72 6.21
C GLN A 90 -9.70 18.65 6.67
N LEU A 91 -8.63 18.78 5.86
CA LEU A 91 -7.53 19.70 6.16
C LEU A 91 -7.96 21.17 6.08
N SER A 92 -8.84 21.52 5.13
CA SER A 92 -9.37 22.88 5.02
C SER A 92 -10.22 23.28 6.23
N ILE A 93 -10.93 22.32 6.82
CA ILE A 93 -11.79 22.53 8.00
C ILE A 93 -10.97 22.59 9.31
N ARG A 94 -9.91 21.78 9.41
CA ARG A 94 -9.10 21.58 10.64
C ARG A 94 -8.58 22.87 11.30
N HIS A 95 -8.36 23.93 10.51
CA HIS A 95 -7.76 25.17 10.99
C HIS A 95 -8.77 26.32 11.17
N LEU A 96 -10.07 26.06 11.03
CA LEU A 96 -11.11 27.04 11.27
C LEU A 96 -11.28 27.33 12.78
N VAL A 97 -11.71 28.56 13.09
CA VAL A 97 -11.85 29.06 14.47
C VAL A 97 -13.19 28.63 15.05
N GLY A 98 -13.20 28.10 16.28
CA GLY A 98 -14.43 27.72 16.98
C GLY A 98 -14.73 26.23 16.94
N ASP A 99 -15.65 25.84 17.81
CA ASP A 99 -16.09 24.46 18.04
C ASP A 99 -17.49 24.17 17.48
N MET A 100 -18.03 25.07 16.66
CA MET A 100 -19.29 24.87 15.97
C MET A 100 -19.13 23.96 14.75
N ALA A 101 -20.07 23.03 14.59
CA ALA A 101 -20.20 22.18 13.41
C ALA A 101 -20.30 23.04 12.13
N PRO A 102 -19.36 22.92 11.17
CA PRO A 102 -19.43 23.71 9.95
C PRO A 102 -20.55 23.19 9.03
N VAL A 103 -21.07 24.10 8.20
CA VAL A 103 -21.97 23.79 7.09
C VAL A 103 -21.15 23.61 5.83
N VAL A 104 -20.99 22.37 5.37
CA VAL A 104 -20.28 22.05 4.14
C VAL A 104 -21.26 22.11 2.97
N VAL A 105 -21.03 23.03 2.05
CA VAL A 105 -21.84 23.19 0.84
C VAL A 105 -21.23 22.40 -0.31
N VAL A 106 -21.93 21.36 -0.75
CA VAL A 106 -21.47 20.44 -1.79
C VAL A 106 -22.33 20.51 -3.05
N ASN A 107 -21.81 20.04 -4.17
CA ASN A 107 -22.60 19.87 -5.39
C ASN A 107 -23.39 18.54 -5.36
N PRO A 108 -24.35 18.33 -6.29
CA PRO A 108 -25.18 17.13 -6.28
C PRO A 108 -24.38 15.82 -6.43
N ASP A 109 -23.31 15.82 -7.23
CA ASP A 109 -22.48 14.63 -7.46
C ASP A 109 -21.75 14.22 -6.17
N THR A 110 -21.16 15.19 -5.47
CA THR A 110 -20.56 14.99 -4.15
C THR A 110 -21.58 14.53 -3.11
N ALA A 111 -22.79 15.09 -3.13
CA ALA A 111 -23.86 14.69 -2.22
C ALA A 111 -24.22 13.20 -2.37
N THR A 112 -24.19 12.63 -3.59
CA THR A 112 -24.47 11.20 -3.78
C THR A 112 -23.51 10.26 -3.06
N ARG A 113 -22.32 10.75 -2.70
CA ARG A 113 -21.28 9.98 -1.99
C ARG A 113 -21.38 10.07 -0.48
N ILE A 114 -22.10 11.06 0.03
CA ILE A 114 -22.18 11.38 1.46
C ILE A 114 -23.59 11.09 2.02
N LEU A 115 -24.61 11.06 1.15
CA LEU A 115 -26.00 10.80 1.55
C LEU A 115 -26.38 9.33 1.40
N ARG A 116 -27.26 8.83 2.29
CA ARG A 116 -27.78 7.45 2.26
C ARG A 116 -28.53 7.18 0.96
N SER A 117 -28.49 5.93 0.48
CA SER A 117 -29.12 5.48 -0.78
C SER A 117 -30.64 5.67 -0.85
N ASN A 118 -31.32 5.76 0.31
CA ASN A 118 -32.76 6.03 0.43
C ASN A 118 -33.09 7.51 0.66
N ALA A 119 -32.10 8.41 0.64
CA ALA A 119 -32.36 9.84 0.68
C ALA A 119 -33.18 10.24 -0.56
N PRO A 120 -34.26 11.02 -0.41
CA PRO A 120 -35.09 11.41 -1.54
C PRO A 120 -34.21 12.06 -2.60
N ARG A 121 -34.08 11.39 -3.76
CA ARG A 121 -33.39 11.90 -4.94
C ARG A 121 -34.21 13.04 -5.53
N GLY A 122 -34.10 14.20 -4.90
CA GLY A 122 -34.83 15.41 -5.26
C GLY A 122 -36.30 15.35 -4.87
N THR A 123 -36.67 16.15 -3.87
CA THR A 123 -37.99 16.78 -3.90
C THR A 123 -37.76 18.25 -4.28
N GLY A 124 -37.81 18.51 -5.58
CA GLY A 124 -38.00 19.80 -6.24
C GLY A 124 -37.14 20.98 -5.79
N ASN A 125 -36.17 21.37 -6.61
CA ASN A 125 -35.69 22.76 -6.83
C ASN A 125 -35.40 23.68 -5.61
N ARG A 126 -35.40 23.19 -4.38
CA ARG A 126 -35.10 23.97 -3.19
C ARG A 126 -33.67 23.66 -2.76
N PRO A 127 -32.74 24.64 -2.90
CA PRO A 127 -31.45 24.58 -2.21
C PRO A 127 -31.73 24.48 -0.71
N GLY A 128 -30.97 23.67 0.01
CA GLY A 128 -31.19 23.56 1.44
C GLY A 128 -30.28 22.56 2.14
N VAL A 129 -30.28 22.68 3.47
CA VAL A 129 -29.58 21.79 4.39
C VAL A 129 -30.25 20.43 4.33
N VAL A 130 -29.44 19.38 4.22
CA VAL A 130 -29.92 18.01 4.23
C VAL A 130 -30.23 17.61 5.67
N ALA A 131 -31.39 16.98 5.89
CA ALA A 131 -31.76 16.48 7.20
C ALA A 131 -30.69 15.50 7.72
N PRO A 132 -30.23 15.60 8.99
CA PRO A 132 -29.11 14.79 9.49
C PRO A 132 -29.29 13.29 9.31
N GLU A 133 -30.52 12.78 9.34
CA GLU A 133 -30.84 11.36 9.20
C GLU A 133 -30.59 10.81 7.79
N LEU A 134 -30.51 11.70 6.79
CA LEU A 134 -30.24 11.37 5.39
C LEU A 134 -28.74 11.38 5.07
N VAL A 135 -27.92 11.93 5.97
CA VAL A 135 -26.46 11.85 5.88
C VAL A 135 -26.01 10.46 6.31
N ASP A 136 -25.15 9.85 5.49
CA ASP A 136 -24.49 8.60 5.86
C ASP A 136 -23.39 8.93 6.87
N ALA A 137 -23.53 8.40 8.09
CA ALA A 137 -22.64 8.71 9.19
C ALA A 137 -21.21 8.23 8.93
N ASP A 138 -21.05 7.06 8.29
CA ASP A 138 -19.76 6.48 7.98
C ASP A 138 -19.09 7.27 6.85
N ALA A 139 -19.86 7.67 5.83
CA ALA A 139 -19.36 8.50 4.74
C ALA A 139 -19.00 9.91 5.23
N CYS A 140 -19.79 10.49 6.12
CA CYS A 140 -19.51 11.80 6.71
C CYS A 140 -18.25 11.77 7.58
N ALA A 141 -18.12 10.76 8.45
CA ALA A 141 -16.91 10.55 9.25
C ALA A 141 -15.66 10.37 8.37
N THR A 142 -15.80 9.63 7.27
CA THR A 142 -14.72 9.38 6.32
C THR A 142 -14.31 10.64 5.54
N TYR A 143 -15.28 11.42 5.05
CA TYR A 143 -15.03 12.46 4.05
C TYR A 143 -15.09 13.91 4.56
N LEU A 144 -15.93 14.21 5.55
CA LEU A 144 -16.20 15.58 5.99
C LEU A 144 -15.60 15.92 7.36
N ALA A 145 -15.18 14.90 8.12
CA ALA A 145 -14.96 14.90 9.57
C ALA A 145 -16.24 14.65 10.37
N ALA A 146 -16.10 14.17 11.62
CA ALA A 146 -17.22 14.01 12.53
C ALA A 146 -17.84 15.40 12.83
N ASP A 147 -19.16 15.49 12.80
CA ASP A 147 -19.96 16.68 13.17
C ASP A 147 -20.09 17.81 12.11
N CYS A 148 -20.16 17.51 10.82
CA CYS A 148 -20.51 18.50 9.78
C CYS A 148 -22.00 18.49 9.39
N ALA A 149 -22.60 19.66 9.21
CA ALA A 149 -23.88 19.80 8.51
C ALA A 149 -23.64 19.88 6.99
N VAL A 150 -24.53 19.29 6.18
CA VAL A 150 -24.37 19.27 4.71
C VAL A 150 -25.47 20.09 4.06
N ALA A 151 -25.10 21.01 3.18
CA ALA A 151 -26.03 21.72 2.29
C ALA A 151 -25.70 21.39 0.84
N VAL A 152 -26.73 21.22 0.00
CA VAL A 152 -26.53 20.93 -1.42
C VAL A 152 -26.80 22.18 -2.25
N GLN A 153 -25.81 22.61 -3.01
CA GLN A 153 -25.97 23.64 -4.04
C GLN A 153 -26.44 22.95 -5.34
N PRO A 154 -27.71 23.09 -5.74
CA PRO A 154 -28.26 22.34 -6.88
C PRO A 154 -27.68 22.78 -8.23
N VAL A 155 -27.33 24.06 -8.35
CA VAL A 155 -26.74 24.66 -9.56
C VAL A 155 -25.46 25.35 -9.17
N ALA A 156 -24.34 25.00 -9.84
CA ALA A 156 -23.05 25.64 -9.61
C ALA A 156 -23.04 27.06 -10.19
N ASN A 157 -23.59 28.01 -9.43
CA ASN A 157 -23.76 29.42 -9.79
C ASN A 157 -22.92 30.35 -8.89
N GLY A 158 -21.67 29.97 -8.66
CA GLY A 158 -20.69 30.78 -7.92
C GLY A 158 -20.75 30.65 -6.40
N THR A 159 -19.82 31.32 -5.72
CA THR A 159 -19.62 31.27 -4.26
C THR A 159 -20.78 31.88 -3.49
N GLY A 160 -21.40 32.95 -4.02
CA GLY A 160 -22.59 33.55 -3.43
C GLY A 160 -23.81 32.63 -3.52
N GLY A 161 -23.91 31.85 -4.60
CA GLY A 161 -24.94 30.83 -4.78
C GLY A 161 -24.79 29.67 -3.79
N ALA A 162 -23.54 29.28 -3.51
CA ALA A 162 -23.24 28.28 -2.49
C ALA A 162 -23.59 28.80 -1.08
N LEU A 163 -23.27 30.06 -0.75
CA LEU A 163 -23.68 30.68 0.51
C LEU A 163 -25.21 30.77 0.64
N ARG A 164 -25.94 31.06 -0.44
CA ARG A 164 -27.41 31.01 -0.47
C ARG A 164 -27.97 29.61 -0.19
N ALA A 165 -27.30 28.55 -0.65
CA ALA A 165 -27.72 27.18 -0.37
C ALA A 165 -27.63 26.82 1.13
N ALA A 166 -26.78 27.53 1.90
CA ALA A 166 -26.67 27.39 3.35
C ALA A 166 -27.69 28.25 4.15
N ARG A 167 -28.56 29.04 3.49
CA ARG A 167 -29.47 30.01 4.14
C ARG A 167 -30.26 29.40 5.30
N ASP A 168 -30.82 28.21 5.14
CA ASP A 168 -31.66 27.59 6.16
C ASP A 168 -30.85 27.18 7.40
N ALA A 169 -29.60 26.72 7.23
CA ALA A 169 -28.70 26.45 8.35
C ALA A 169 -28.34 27.74 9.08
N LEU A 170 -28.06 28.81 8.33
CA LEU A 170 -27.77 30.11 8.90
C LEU A 170 -28.97 30.63 9.69
N ALA A 171 -30.17 30.60 9.13
CA ALA A 171 -31.39 31.07 9.80
C ALA A 171 -31.75 30.23 11.04
N GLY A 172 -31.44 28.93 11.04
CA GLY A 172 -31.69 28.02 12.15
C GLY A 172 -30.63 28.01 13.26
N SER A 173 -29.50 28.71 13.06
CA SER A 173 -28.41 28.78 14.04
C SER A 173 -28.58 29.95 15.00
N ASP A 174 -28.15 29.78 16.24
CA ASP A 174 -28.07 30.82 17.25
C ASP A 174 -26.75 31.60 17.22
N ALA A 175 -25.77 31.18 16.42
CA ALA A 175 -24.48 31.85 16.27
C ALA A 175 -24.66 33.29 15.75
N GLU A 176 -24.03 34.28 16.36
CA GLU A 176 -24.08 35.66 15.83
C GLU A 176 -23.11 35.88 14.68
N LEU A 177 -22.03 35.08 14.61
CA LEU A 177 -21.01 35.22 13.58
C LEU A 177 -21.10 34.09 12.55
N ILE A 178 -20.94 34.45 11.28
CA ILE A 178 -20.76 33.52 10.17
C ILE A 178 -19.33 33.66 9.66
N GLY A 179 -18.65 32.54 9.45
CA GLY A 179 -17.42 32.48 8.67
C GLY A 179 -17.66 31.89 7.28
N VAL A 180 -16.99 32.38 6.25
CA VAL A 180 -16.96 31.75 4.91
C VAL A 180 -15.54 31.27 4.62
N ALA A 181 -15.43 29.99 4.24
CA ALA A 181 -14.18 29.30 3.93
C ALA A 181 -14.35 28.40 2.69
N PHE A 182 -13.24 27.85 2.18
CA PHE A 182 -13.23 27.01 0.99
C PHE A 182 -12.76 25.59 1.31
N GLY A 183 -13.34 24.61 0.63
CA GLY A 183 -13.05 23.18 0.85
C GLY A 183 -11.81 22.66 0.12
N ASP A 184 -11.20 23.48 -0.73
CA ASP A 184 -10.03 23.15 -1.54
C ASP A 184 -8.75 23.83 -1.06
N GLU A 185 -8.69 24.33 0.17
CA GLU A 185 -7.57 25.07 0.75
C GLU A 185 -6.88 24.30 1.91
N PRO A 186 -6.29 23.12 1.65
CA PRO A 186 -5.77 22.23 2.70
C PRO A 186 -4.47 22.73 3.34
N PHE A 187 -3.82 23.74 2.75
CA PHE A 187 -2.54 24.29 3.21
C PHE A 187 -2.72 25.59 4.01
N ILE A 188 -3.95 25.90 4.41
CA ILE A 188 -4.25 27.12 5.17
C ILE A 188 -3.52 27.12 6.51
N ASP A 189 -2.94 28.27 6.84
CA ASP A 189 -2.36 28.52 8.15
C ASP A 189 -3.48 28.96 9.12
N ARG A 190 -3.57 28.33 10.31
CA ARG A 190 -4.56 28.67 11.36
C ARG A 190 -4.54 30.15 11.74
N ARG A 191 -3.40 30.84 11.59
CA ARG A 191 -3.27 32.29 11.84
C ARG A 191 -4.11 33.14 10.90
N LEU A 192 -4.44 32.66 9.70
CA LEU A 192 -5.27 33.38 8.73
C LEU A 192 -6.73 33.52 9.21
N PRO A 193 -7.49 32.44 9.46
CA PRO A 193 -8.84 32.57 9.99
C PRO A 193 -8.86 33.13 11.40
N ALA A 194 -7.87 32.79 12.25
CA ALA A 194 -7.74 33.37 13.59
C ALA A 194 -7.54 34.89 13.56
N GLY A 195 -6.59 35.39 12.78
CA GLY A 195 -6.32 36.83 12.65
C GLY A 195 -7.50 37.61 12.06
N THR A 196 -8.19 37.01 11.09
CA THR A 196 -9.41 37.59 10.51
C THR A 196 -10.53 37.71 11.54
N TRP A 197 -10.75 36.65 12.33
CA TRP A 197 -11.70 36.67 13.45
C TRP A 197 -11.28 37.68 14.53
N ALA A 198 -10.02 37.68 14.95
CA ALA A 198 -9.52 38.58 15.99
C ALA A 198 -9.66 40.05 15.56
N SER A 199 -9.32 40.37 14.32
CA SER A 199 -9.50 41.70 13.74
C SER A 199 -10.99 42.09 13.67
N HIS A 200 -11.88 41.16 13.31
CA HIS A 200 -13.33 41.38 13.35
C HIS A 200 -13.81 41.73 14.76
N VAL A 201 -13.39 40.95 15.75
CA VAL A 201 -13.74 41.14 17.14
C VAL A 201 -13.18 42.48 17.64
N VAL A 202 -11.90 42.76 17.48
CA VAL A 202 -11.26 43.99 18.00
C VAL A 202 -11.88 45.26 17.41
N ALA A 203 -12.11 45.30 16.10
CA ALA A 203 -12.76 46.44 15.46
C ALA A 203 -14.27 46.55 15.76
N GLY A 204 -14.87 45.45 16.25
CA GLY A 204 -16.30 45.28 16.31
C GLY A 204 -16.94 45.46 14.94
N ALA A 205 -16.34 44.92 13.89
CA ALA A 205 -16.86 45.07 12.53
C ALA A 205 -18.17 44.31 12.33
N ASP A 206 -18.93 44.71 11.32
CA ASP A 206 -20.11 43.97 10.87
C ASP A 206 -19.72 42.98 9.74
N ALA A 207 -18.66 43.31 8.98
CA ALA A 207 -18.02 42.42 8.02
C ALA A 207 -16.50 42.63 7.96
N THR A 208 -15.74 41.53 7.95
CA THR A 208 -14.28 41.52 7.80
C THR A 208 -13.89 40.57 6.67
N LEU A 209 -13.17 41.06 5.67
CA LEU A 209 -12.55 40.24 4.62
C LEU A 209 -11.07 40.02 4.94
N CYS A 210 -10.57 38.80 4.76
CA CYS A 210 -9.14 38.58 4.73
C CYS A 210 -8.59 38.99 3.36
N GLY A 211 -7.62 39.90 3.38
CA GLY A 211 -6.85 40.32 2.21
C GLY A 211 -5.40 39.89 2.32
N LYS A 212 -4.69 39.91 1.19
CA LYS A 212 -3.24 39.69 1.13
C LYS A 212 -2.57 40.65 0.15
N ARG A 213 -1.29 40.92 0.38
CA ARG A 213 -0.43 41.61 -0.60
C ARG A 213 -0.08 40.64 -1.72
N PRO A 214 -0.41 40.93 -2.98
CA PRO A 214 -0.14 40.02 -4.09
C PRO A 214 1.22 40.30 -4.75
N ASP A 215 1.80 39.28 -5.37
CA ASP A 215 2.91 39.45 -6.32
C ASP A 215 2.42 39.93 -7.69
N ALA A 216 1.15 39.67 -8.01
CA ALA A 216 0.50 40.09 -9.25
C ALA A 216 -1.01 40.34 -9.03
N VAL A 217 -1.55 41.36 -9.69
CA VAL A 217 -2.97 41.75 -9.58
C VAL A 217 -3.87 41.19 -10.69
N ILE A 218 -3.28 40.73 -11.79
CA ILE A 218 -4.02 40.12 -12.91
C ILE A 218 -4.69 38.83 -12.45
N ASP A 219 -5.96 38.63 -12.84
CA ASP A 219 -6.81 37.49 -12.47
C ASP A 219 -7.01 37.32 -10.94
N LYS A 220 -6.95 38.42 -10.18
CA LYS A 220 -7.24 38.47 -8.74
C LYS A 220 -8.34 39.46 -8.43
N GLY A 221 -9.10 39.20 -7.37
CA GLY A 221 -10.06 40.16 -6.84
C GLY A 221 -9.37 41.24 -6.01
N GLY A 222 -9.40 42.49 -6.46
CA GLY A 222 -8.82 43.64 -5.76
C GLY A 222 -9.73 44.15 -4.64
N LEU A 223 -9.15 44.72 -3.58
CA LEU A 223 -9.89 45.40 -2.50
C LEU A 223 -9.83 46.92 -2.69
N PHE A 224 -10.99 47.57 -2.59
CA PHE A 224 -11.13 49.01 -2.72
C PHE A 224 -11.66 49.61 -1.42
N PHE A 225 -10.99 50.66 -0.94
CA PHE A 225 -11.32 51.33 0.32
C PHE A 225 -11.87 52.73 0.06
N ASP A 226 -12.75 53.20 0.95
CA ASP A 226 -13.20 54.60 0.93
C ASP A 226 -12.20 55.53 1.63
N ASP A 227 -12.44 56.84 1.56
CA ASP A 227 -11.55 57.87 2.17
C ASP A 227 -11.43 57.73 3.70
N ALA A 228 -12.37 57.02 4.35
CA ALA A 228 -12.33 56.74 5.78
C ALA A 228 -11.59 55.42 6.10
N GLY A 229 -11.05 54.73 5.09
CA GLY A 229 -10.34 53.46 5.23
C GLY A 229 -11.25 52.25 5.39
N ARG A 230 -12.56 52.39 5.17
CA ARG A 230 -13.50 51.25 5.23
C ARG A 230 -13.47 50.48 3.92
N LEU A 231 -13.64 49.17 4.00
CA LEU A 231 -13.67 48.34 2.80
C LEU A 231 -14.97 48.59 2.02
N ALA A 232 -14.88 49.27 0.89
CA ALA A 232 -16.03 49.66 0.09
C ALA A 232 -16.55 48.51 -0.79
N CYS A 233 -15.64 47.77 -1.43
CA CYS A 233 -15.98 46.56 -2.19
C CYS A 233 -14.73 45.75 -2.53
N THR A 234 -14.95 44.56 -3.08
CA THR A 234 -13.94 43.84 -3.85
C THR A 234 -14.51 43.53 -5.24
N LYS A 235 -13.65 43.53 -6.25
CA LYS A 235 -14.01 43.24 -7.64
C LYS A 235 -13.01 42.28 -8.23
N GLU A 236 -13.49 41.27 -8.95
CA GLU A 236 -12.63 40.40 -9.76
C GLU A 236 -12.01 41.17 -10.92
N TRP A 237 -10.79 40.79 -11.31
CA TRP A 237 -10.01 41.49 -12.35
C TRP A 237 -10.82 41.77 -13.63
N TYR A 238 -11.63 40.81 -14.08
CA TYR A 238 -12.42 40.90 -15.30
C TYR A 238 -13.71 41.73 -15.19
N ASP A 239 -14.11 42.07 -13.96
CA ASP A 239 -15.25 42.96 -13.63
C ASP A 239 -14.78 44.38 -13.28
N MET A 240 -13.47 44.60 -13.13
CA MET A 240 -12.88 45.93 -12.97
C MET A 240 -12.98 46.74 -14.26
N THR A 241 -13.21 48.04 -14.12
CA THR A 241 -13.04 49.02 -15.20
C THR A 241 -11.55 49.20 -15.53
N ASP A 242 -11.25 49.76 -16.71
CA ASP A 242 -9.86 50.07 -17.11
C ASP A 242 -9.15 50.99 -16.09
N GLU A 243 -9.89 51.92 -15.47
CA GLU A 243 -9.37 52.81 -14.43
C GLU A 243 -9.05 52.04 -13.13
N GLU A 244 -9.91 51.11 -12.73
CA GLU A 244 -9.70 50.27 -11.55
C GLU A 244 -8.52 49.29 -11.75
N GLN A 245 -8.38 48.70 -12.95
CA GLN A 245 -7.21 47.88 -13.28
C GLN A 245 -5.92 48.70 -13.26
N ALA A 246 -5.93 49.92 -13.82
CA ALA A 246 -4.80 50.83 -13.77
C ALA A 246 -4.45 51.23 -12.32
N SER A 247 -5.46 51.49 -11.49
CA SER A 247 -5.29 51.78 -10.06
C SER A 247 -4.65 50.60 -9.32
N MET A 248 -5.10 49.37 -9.56
CA MET A 248 -4.50 48.16 -8.97
C MET A 248 -3.06 47.95 -9.42
N HIS A 249 -2.73 48.24 -10.68
CA HIS A 249 -1.35 48.20 -11.17
C HIS A 249 -0.46 49.24 -10.50
N ALA A 250 -0.95 50.47 -10.33
CA ALA A 250 -0.22 51.52 -9.62
C ALA A 250 0.00 51.13 -8.15
N ALA A 251 -1.05 50.65 -7.48
CA ALA A 251 -0.97 50.18 -6.10
C ALA A 251 0.00 48.99 -5.95
N LEU A 252 0.11 48.10 -6.95
CA LEU A 252 1.08 47.01 -6.94
C LEU A 252 2.52 47.54 -7.01
N ALA A 253 2.77 48.52 -7.89
CA ALA A 253 4.08 49.15 -8.01
C ALA A 253 4.53 49.84 -6.70
N ASP A 254 3.57 50.38 -5.95
CA ASP A 254 3.81 51.06 -4.67
C ASP A 254 3.76 50.11 -3.44
N GLY A 255 3.51 48.80 -3.65
CA GLY A 255 3.37 47.81 -2.56
C GLY A 255 2.10 47.94 -1.72
N ALA A 256 1.14 48.76 -2.16
CA ALA A 256 -0.12 49.06 -1.49
C ALA A 256 -1.29 48.19 -1.97
N ALA A 257 -1.15 47.45 -3.07
CA ALA A 257 -2.21 46.59 -3.60
C ALA A 257 -2.59 45.49 -2.61
N ILE A 258 -3.90 45.30 -2.43
CA ILE A 258 -4.47 44.21 -1.62
C ILE A 258 -5.44 43.42 -2.48
N THR A 259 -5.37 42.09 -2.40
CA THR A 259 -6.28 41.16 -3.08
C THR A 259 -7.04 40.29 -2.09
N ASN A 260 -8.24 39.85 -2.48
CA ASN A 260 -9.09 39.02 -1.64
C ASN A 260 -8.51 37.60 -1.51
N THR A 261 -8.72 36.98 -0.35
CA THR A 261 -8.52 35.54 -0.17
C THR A 261 -9.85 34.79 -0.13
N GLY A 262 -10.97 35.52 -0.07
CA GLY A 262 -12.32 35.03 0.11
C GLY A 262 -12.68 34.61 1.54
N PHE A 263 -11.70 34.39 2.43
CA PHE A 263 -11.99 34.14 3.85
C PHE A 263 -12.61 35.36 4.49
N SER A 264 -13.78 35.20 5.11
CA SER A 264 -14.53 36.33 5.64
C SER A 264 -15.33 35.98 6.89
N ILE A 265 -15.54 36.98 7.75
CA ILE A 265 -16.38 36.91 8.95
C ILE A 265 -17.45 37.99 8.86
N PHE A 266 -18.71 37.63 9.12
CA PHE A 266 -19.86 38.51 9.07
C PHE A 266 -20.76 38.36 10.29
N GLN A 267 -21.56 39.40 10.57
CA GLN A 267 -22.73 39.30 11.43
C GLN A 267 -23.85 38.52 10.71
N ARG A 268 -24.40 37.49 11.35
CA ARG A 268 -25.36 36.55 10.77
C ARG A 268 -26.61 37.23 10.22
N GLU A 269 -27.26 38.05 11.04
CA GLU A 269 -28.49 38.76 10.64
C GLU A 269 -28.25 39.68 9.44
N ALA A 270 -27.11 40.40 9.45
CA ALA A 270 -26.77 41.31 8.35
C ALA A 270 -26.58 40.56 7.02
N VAL A 271 -26.05 39.33 7.05
CA VAL A 271 -25.96 38.46 5.87
C VAL A 271 -27.36 38.05 5.41
N LEU A 272 -28.21 37.53 6.30
CA LEU A 272 -29.55 37.04 5.95
C LEU A 272 -30.43 38.10 5.28
N GLU A 273 -30.34 39.36 5.73
CA GLU A 273 -31.03 40.51 5.12
C GLU A 273 -30.55 40.86 3.70
N ARG A 274 -29.34 40.42 3.32
CA ARG A 274 -28.63 40.86 2.11
C ARG A 274 -28.36 39.76 1.11
N LEU A 275 -28.52 38.48 1.48
CA LEU A 275 -28.28 37.35 0.58
C LEU A 275 -29.04 37.46 -0.75
N ASP A 276 -30.29 37.92 -0.72
CA ASP A 276 -31.15 38.03 -1.90
C ASP A 276 -30.83 39.26 -2.78
N ARG A 277 -29.99 40.19 -2.30
CA ARG A 277 -29.58 41.42 -3.02
C ARG A 277 -28.31 41.23 -3.88
N MET A 278 -27.58 40.12 -3.74
CA MET A 278 -26.44 39.80 -4.62
C MET A 278 -26.90 39.63 -6.08
N TRP A 279 -26.04 39.99 -7.02
CA TRP A 279 -26.32 40.00 -8.46
C TRP A 279 -25.43 39.01 -9.23
N LEU A 280 -25.76 38.76 -10.50
CA LEU A 280 -24.97 37.90 -11.38
C LEU A 280 -23.87 38.71 -12.07
N HIS A 281 -22.66 38.17 -12.12
CA HIS A 281 -21.50 38.79 -12.78
C HIS A 281 -21.42 38.43 -14.28
N LYS A 282 -20.40 38.93 -14.98
CA LYS A 282 -20.24 38.87 -16.44
C LYS A 282 -20.43 37.45 -16.99
N GLY A 283 -21.43 37.29 -17.85
CA GLY A 283 -21.91 35.99 -18.36
C GLY A 283 -23.26 35.55 -17.77
N GLU A 284 -23.77 36.25 -16.75
CA GLU A 284 -25.04 35.98 -16.04
C GLU A 284 -25.12 34.57 -15.42
N THR A 285 -23.97 34.01 -15.02
CA THR A 285 -23.90 32.63 -14.52
C THR A 285 -23.61 32.50 -13.03
N GLU A 286 -22.95 33.48 -12.41
CA GLU A 286 -22.38 33.32 -11.06
C GLU A 286 -22.66 34.51 -10.13
N TYR A 287 -22.99 34.17 -8.87
CA TYR A 287 -23.02 35.10 -7.72
C TYR A 287 -21.71 35.00 -6.95
N HIS A 288 -21.18 36.12 -6.45
CA HIS A 288 -19.98 36.12 -5.61
C HIS A 288 -20.33 36.51 -4.17
N HIS A 289 -19.97 35.70 -3.18
CA HIS A 289 -20.30 36.01 -1.77
C HIS A 289 -19.68 37.33 -1.30
N VAL A 290 -18.56 37.72 -1.90
CA VAL A 290 -17.86 38.97 -1.59
C VAL A 290 -18.63 40.22 -2.02
N ASP A 291 -19.68 40.10 -2.84
CA ASP A 291 -20.62 41.19 -3.16
C ASP A 291 -21.29 41.75 -1.89
N LEU A 292 -21.39 40.94 -0.84
CA LEU A 292 -21.90 41.36 0.46
C LEU A 292 -21.11 42.55 1.02
N PHE A 293 -19.80 42.67 0.79
CA PHE A 293 -19.03 43.81 1.30
C PHE A 293 -19.51 45.13 0.72
N ARG A 294 -19.90 45.16 -0.56
CA ARG A 294 -20.49 46.35 -1.18
C ARG A 294 -21.84 46.67 -0.55
N LEU A 295 -22.69 45.67 -0.37
CA LEU A 295 -24.02 45.83 0.23
C LEU A 295 -23.95 46.27 1.69
N PHE A 296 -22.97 45.79 2.45
CA PHE A 296 -22.75 46.21 3.83
C PHE A 296 -22.26 47.66 3.89
N HIS A 297 -21.31 48.03 3.01
CA HIS A 297 -20.80 49.40 2.93
C HIS A 297 -21.87 50.41 2.54
N ASP A 298 -22.65 50.11 1.49
CA ASP A 298 -23.74 50.97 1.00
C ASP A 298 -24.84 51.18 2.05
N ASP A 299 -25.08 50.18 2.90
CA ASP A 299 -26.03 50.27 4.02
C ASP A 299 -25.45 50.93 5.27
N GLY A 300 -24.20 51.40 5.22
CA GLY A 300 -23.54 52.11 6.32
C GLY A 300 -23.01 51.21 7.44
N LEU A 301 -22.93 49.90 7.22
CA LEU A 301 -22.34 48.96 8.17
C LEU A 301 -20.81 49.07 8.22
N ARG A 302 -20.21 48.59 9.31
CA ARG A 302 -18.76 48.66 9.55
C ARG A 302 -18.05 47.53 8.81
N THR A 303 -17.53 47.86 7.63
CA THR A 303 -16.73 46.96 6.79
C THR A 303 -15.24 47.23 6.95
N GLN A 304 -14.44 46.17 7.00
CA GLN A 304 -12.97 46.27 7.04
C GLN A 304 -12.28 45.10 6.35
N ALA A 305 -10.96 45.20 6.22
CA ALA A 305 -10.10 44.11 5.77
C ALA A 305 -9.02 43.80 6.80
N HIS A 306 -8.81 42.51 7.09
CA HIS A 306 -7.63 42.02 7.79
C HIS A 306 -6.56 41.66 6.76
N ILE A 307 -5.38 42.28 6.84
CA ILE A 307 -4.28 41.97 5.91
C ILE A 307 -3.42 40.86 6.52
N TYR A 308 -3.47 39.68 5.92
CA TYR A 308 -2.63 38.56 6.32
C TYR A 308 -1.23 38.72 5.71
N GLU A 309 -0.22 38.80 6.57
CA GLU A 309 1.18 39.00 6.18
C GLU A 309 1.98 37.68 6.08
N GLY A 310 1.33 36.53 6.30
CA GLY A 310 1.94 35.21 6.12
C GLY A 310 1.88 34.68 4.69
N GLU A 311 2.64 33.62 4.41
CA GLU A 311 2.62 32.95 3.10
C GLU A 311 1.27 32.25 2.88
N ILE A 312 0.66 32.46 1.70
CA ILE A 312 -0.56 31.75 1.27
C ILE A 312 -0.23 30.92 0.06
N ARG A 313 -0.31 29.59 0.22
CA ARG A 313 -0.14 28.62 -0.86
C ARG A 313 -1.44 28.47 -1.63
N SER A 314 -1.33 28.01 -2.87
CA SER A 314 -2.51 27.77 -3.70
C SER A 314 -3.22 26.50 -3.23
N GLY A 315 -4.54 26.59 -3.06
CA GLY A 315 -5.41 25.45 -2.89
C GLY A 315 -5.37 24.46 -4.06
N VAL A 316 -6.02 23.31 -3.86
CA VAL A 316 -6.00 22.15 -4.75
C VAL A 316 -6.89 22.42 -5.97
N ASN A 317 -6.27 22.92 -7.04
CA ASN A 317 -6.96 23.20 -8.30
C ASN A 317 -6.31 22.53 -9.53
N ARG A 318 -5.06 22.09 -9.42
CA ARG A 318 -4.30 21.35 -10.44
C ARG A 318 -3.37 20.36 -9.74
N TRP A 319 -2.90 19.34 -10.45
CA TRP A 319 -1.93 18.36 -9.91
C TRP A 319 -0.63 18.99 -9.41
N THR A 320 -0.17 20.08 -10.01
CA THR A 320 1.00 20.82 -9.52
C THR A 320 0.77 21.37 -8.10
N ASN A 321 -0.45 21.80 -7.76
CA ASN A 321 -0.77 22.26 -6.40
C ASN A 321 -0.70 21.12 -5.38
N VAL A 322 -1.07 19.89 -5.80
CA VAL A 322 -0.99 18.70 -4.94
C VAL A 322 0.46 18.37 -4.63
N LEU A 323 1.31 18.29 -5.66
CA LEU A 323 2.74 17.97 -5.50
C LEU A 323 3.48 19.01 -4.65
N ASP A 324 3.28 20.30 -4.93
CA ASP A 324 3.88 21.39 -4.15
C ASP A 324 3.37 21.38 -2.69
N GLY A 325 2.11 21.00 -2.51
CA GLY A 325 1.43 20.89 -1.23
C GLY A 325 1.93 19.73 -0.36
N GLU A 326 2.11 18.56 -0.95
CA GLU A 326 2.69 17.39 -0.27
C GLU A 326 4.08 17.71 0.25
N GLU A 327 4.95 18.28 -0.59
CA GLU A 327 6.30 18.65 -0.17
C GLU A 327 6.28 19.70 0.94
N TYR A 328 5.38 20.69 0.85
CA TYR A 328 5.20 21.68 1.91
C TYR A 328 4.77 21.05 3.24
N LEU A 329 3.78 20.16 3.22
CA LEU A 329 3.28 19.48 4.43
C LEU A 329 4.39 18.63 5.06
N TYR A 330 5.11 17.83 4.26
CA TYR A 330 6.22 17.03 4.78
C TYR A 330 7.34 17.92 5.33
N ALA A 331 7.72 18.98 4.62
CA ALA A 331 8.73 19.92 5.07
C ALA A 331 8.37 20.57 6.41
N ARG A 332 7.11 21.01 6.56
CA ARG A 332 6.61 21.60 7.81
C ARG A 332 6.63 20.59 8.96
N VAL A 333 6.24 19.34 8.71
CA VAL A 333 6.30 18.27 9.72
C VAL A 333 7.75 18.01 10.14
N ARG A 334 8.67 17.89 9.17
CA ARG A 334 10.11 17.72 9.44
C ARG A 334 10.69 18.89 10.23
N GLU A 335 10.39 20.12 9.86
CA GLU A 335 10.90 21.31 10.56
C GLU A 335 10.44 21.34 12.02
N ARG A 336 9.15 21.08 12.26
CA ARG A 336 8.62 21.06 13.63
C ARG A 336 9.17 19.90 14.45
N LEU A 337 9.32 18.71 13.86
CA LEU A 337 10.01 17.58 14.53
C LEU A 337 11.49 17.91 14.83
N ALA A 338 12.16 18.68 13.97
CA ALA A 338 13.51 19.14 14.27
C ALA A 338 13.55 20.14 15.44
N GLN A 339 12.60 21.09 15.48
CA GLN A 339 12.43 22.03 16.61
C GLN A 339 12.08 21.31 17.92
N ALA A 340 11.36 20.19 17.82
CA ALA A 340 11.04 19.27 18.91
C ALA A 340 12.24 18.49 19.48
N GLY A 341 13.42 18.61 18.86
CA GLY A 341 14.61 17.84 19.23
C GLY A 341 14.68 16.44 18.60
N CYS A 342 13.83 16.12 17.62
CA CYS A 342 13.97 14.93 16.79
C CYS A 342 14.90 15.19 15.59
N ARG A 343 15.29 14.14 14.88
CA ARG A 343 16.11 14.16 13.67
C ARG A 343 15.36 13.49 12.51
N PRO A 344 14.46 14.20 11.83
CA PRO A 344 13.88 13.71 10.59
C PRO A 344 14.93 13.67 9.47
N HIS A 345 14.88 12.63 8.64
CA HIS A 345 15.69 12.53 7.43
C HIS A 345 15.20 13.57 6.39
N PRO A 346 16.09 14.24 5.63
CA PRO A 346 15.69 15.30 4.69
C PRO A 346 14.63 14.89 3.67
N ASN A 347 14.66 13.63 3.24
CA ASN A 347 13.73 13.06 2.26
C ASN A 347 12.59 12.25 2.90
N ALA A 348 12.41 12.30 4.21
CA ALA A 348 11.35 11.55 4.87
C ALA A 348 9.97 12.14 4.53
N GLN A 349 9.02 11.27 4.22
CA GLN A 349 7.60 11.59 4.06
C GLN A 349 6.92 11.28 5.38
N ILE A 350 6.75 12.30 6.22
CA ILE A 350 6.23 12.15 7.58
C ILE A 350 4.85 12.80 7.65
N THR A 351 3.86 12.04 8.13
CA THR A 351 2.47 12.49 8.33
C THR A 351 2.04 12.20 9.76
N LEU A 352 1.11 13.00 10.27
CA LEU A 352 0.60 12.90 11.64
C LEU A 352 -0.91 13.18 11.63
N ASP A 353 -1.70 12.44 12.41
CA ASP A 353 -3.16 12.64 12.48
C ASP A 353 -3.52 13.95 13.20
N GLU A 354 -2.76 14.33 14.23
CA GLU A 354 -2.98 15.53 15.06
C GLU A 354 -1.93 16.62 14.88
N ASP A 355 -2.22 17.82 15.40
CA ASP A 355 -1.26 18.92 15.42
C ASP A 355 -0.01 18.51 16.23
N ILE A 356 1.17 18.66 15.59
CA ILE A 356 2.50 18.30 16.13
C ILE A 356 2.77 18.79 17.56
N GLU A 357 2.15 19.88 17.97
CA GLU A 357 2.35 20.49 19.28
C GLU A 357 1.70 19.73 20.43
N GLU A 358 0.64 18.96 20.18
CA GLU A 358 0.04 18.09 21.19
C GLU A 358 0.85 16.80 21.38
N LEU A 359 1.49 16.34 20.30
CA LEU A 359 2.32 15.13 20.31
C LEU A 359 3.74 15.41 20.82
N VAL A 360 4.35 16.55 20.51
CA VAL A 360 5.75 16.81 20.87
C VAL A 360 5.93 17.26 22.32
N GLY A 361 6.76 16.53 23.08
CA GLY A 361 7.41 17.05 24.30
C GLY A 361 6.65 16.96 25.63
N ARG A 362 5.38 16.52 25.65
CA ARG A 362 4.70 16.22 26.93
C ARG A 362 4.33 14.76 27.12
N ASP A 363 3.83 14.07 26.10
CA ASP A 363 3.56 12.62 26.18
C ASP A 363 3.56 11.89 24.81
N GLY A 364 3.75 12.57 23.65
CA GLY A 364 3.55 11.95 22.32
C GLY A 364 4.82 11.54 21.53
N ILE A 365 5.83 12.39 21.37
CA ILE A 365 7.11 12.05 20.70
C ILE A 365 8.27 12.62 21.52
N GLY A 366 9.13 11.75 22.00
CA GLY A 366 10.27 12.08 22.83
C GLY A 366 11.44 12.64 22.03
N VAL A 367 12.30 13.39 22.71
CA VAL A 367 13.49 14.00 22.12
C VAL A 367 14.46 12.96 21.54
N GLY A 368 15.24 13.35 20.54
CA GLY A 368 16.28 12.51 19.95
C GLY A 368 15.76 11.40 19.05
N CYS A 369 14.46 11.37 18.74
CA CYS A 369 13.93 10.38 17.81
C CYS A 369 14.45 10.62 16.39
N VAL A 370 14.79 9.57 15.64
CA VAL A 370 15.19 9.67 14.24
C VAL A 370 14.04 9.14 13.37
N LEU A 371 13.59 9.91 12.39
CA LEU A 371 12.46 9.53 11.52
C LEU A 371 12.91 9.47 10.06
N ALA A 372 12.75 8.33 9.41
CA ALA A 372 13.22 8.06 8.05
C ALA A 372 12.16 7.34 7.19
N GLY A 373 12.29 7.43 5.87
CA GLY A 373 11.36 6.79 4.94
C GLY A 373 9.95 7.38 5.02
N ARG A 374 8.93 6.51 5.04
CA ARG A 374 7.51 6.88 5.16
C ARG A 374 7.02 6.65 6.59
N VAL A 375 6.83 7.72 7.36
CA VAL A 375 6.35 7.61 8.74
C VAL A 375 4.96 8.22 8.88
N HIS A 376 4.08 7.51 9.57
CA HIS A 376 2.77 7.98 9.95
C HIS A 376 2.54 7.73 11.44
N LEU A 377 2.18 8.76 12.21
CA LEU A 377 1.79 8.61 13.62
C LEU A 377 0.38 9.13 13.82
N GLY A 378 -0.50 8.25 14.30
CA GLY A 378 -1.91 8.53 14.50
C GLY A 378 -2.21 9.19 15.85
N THR A 379 -3.47 9.60 16.02
CA THR A 379 -3.99 10.14 17.29
C THR A 379 -3.76 9.17 18.44
N GLY A 380 -3.37 9.69 19.61
CA GLY A 380 -3.19 8.90 20.84
C GLY A 380 -1.88 8.12 20.92
N VAL A 381 -1.03 8.20 19.90
CA VAL A 381 0.27 7.54 19.88
C VAL A 381 1.26 8.26 20.80
N SER A 382 1.98 7.48 21.62
CA SER A 382 3.17 7.96 22.32
C SER A 382 4.44 7.23 21.88
N VAL A 383 5.54 7.97 21.78
CA VAL A 383 6.86 7.51 21.40
C VAL A 383 7.87 8.11 22.38
N GLY A 384 8.55 7.26 23.12
CA GLY A 384 9.55 7.65 24.10
C GLY A 384 10.78 8.27 23.44
N PRO A 385 11.67 8.89 24.23
CA PRO A 385 12.85 9.56 23.69
C PRO A 385 13.82 8.58 23.02
N TYR A 386 14.59 9.08 22.05
CA TYR A 386 15.65 8.37 21.34
C TYR A 386 15.19 7.16 20.51
N CYS A 387 13.93 7.14 20.11
CA CYS A 387 13.44 6.10 19.21
C CYS A 387 13.95 6.30 17.78
N VAL A 388 13.96 5.24 16.97
CA VAL A 388 14.18 5.39 15.53
C VAL A 388 12.99 4.77 14.81
N LEU A 389 12.38 5.52 13.89
CA LEU A 389 11.21 5.13 13.12
C LEU A 389 11.56 5.23 11.63
N ASP A 390 11.69 4.09 10.97
CA ASP A 390 11.94 4.00 9.54
C ASP A 390 10.79 3.25 8.86
N ASN A 391 10.12 3.85 7.88
CA ASN A 391 8.94 3.24 7.24
C ASN A 391 7.86 2.73 8.22
N ALA A 392 7.57 3.49 9.28
CA ALA A 392 6.69 3.06 10.36
C ALA A 392 5.31 3.74 10.31
N THR A 393 4.24 2.95 10.43
CA THR A 393 2.86 3.46 10.67
C THR A 393 2.45 3.09 12.08
N VAL A 394 2.23 4.05 12.96
CA VAL A 394 1.88 3.83 14.37
C VAL A 394 0.54 4.50 14.61
N THR A 395 -0.46 3.81 15.14
CA THR A 395 -1.84 4.33 15.27
C THR A 395 -2.53 3.82 16.53
N GLY A 396 -3.70 4.39 16.85
CA GLY A 396 -4.48 4.03 18.03
C GLY A 396 -3.76 4.37 19.34
N ASP A 397 -4.11 3.69 20.43
CA ASP A 397 -3.52 3.90 21.77
C ASP A 397 -2.11 3.29 21.89
N THR A 398 -1.34 3.29 20.80
CA THR A 398 0.00 2.70 20.78
C THR A 398 0.98 3.53 21.59
N ARG A 399 1.68 2.90 22.54
CA ARG A 399 2.71 3.50 23.37
C ARG A 399 4.04 2.84 23.09
N VAL A 400 5.03 3.61 22.68
CA VAL A 400 6.38 3.14 22.38
C VAL A 400 7.31 3.68 23.45
N GLY A 401 7.98 2.81 24.19
CA GLY A 401 8.94 3.19 25.22
C GLY A 401 10.20 3.84 24.66
N ALA A 402 11.02 4.42 25.52
CA ALA A 402 12.27 5.08 25.14
C ALA A 402 13.21 4.14 24.38
N ARG A 403 14.01 4.69 23.46
CA ARG A 403 15.09 3.99 22.73
C ARG A 403 14.62 2.86 21.80
N ALA A 404 13.31 2.72 21.57
CA ALA A 404 12.75 1.72 20.68
C ALA A 404 13.10 2.00 19.21
N ARG A 405 13.24 0.96 18.40
CA ARG A 405 13.78 1.08 17.05
C ARG A 405 12.89 0.37 16.03
N LEU A 406 11.89 1.07 15.51
CA LEU A 406 10.87 0.58 14.57
C LEU A 406 11.35 0.72 13.11
N ALA A 407 11.34 -0.37 12.33
CA ALA A 407 11.64 -0.36 10.89
C ALA A 407 10.62 -1.21 10.10
N ASP A 408 10.03 -0.66 9.05
CA ASP A 408 9.02 -1.32 8.18
C ASP A 408 7.85 -1.92 8.99
N THR A 409 7.38 -1.17 10.00
CA THR A 409 6.37 -1.65 10.97
C THR A 409 5.03 -0.96 10.79
N ARG A 410 3.96 -1.70 11.10
CA ARG A 410 2.62 -1.14 11.32
C ARG A 410 2.12 -1.54 12.70
N LEU A 411 1.84 -0.56 13.55
CA LEU A 411 1.41 -0.74 14.93
C LEU A 411 0.06 -0.10 15.15
N HIS A 412 -0.81 -0.81 15.88
CA HIS A 412 -2.14 -0.33 16.26
C HIS A 412 -2.51 -0.87 17.65
N ASN A 413 -2.79 0.02 18.60
CA ASN A 413 -3.09 -0.31 20.01
C ASN A 413 -2.03 -1.21 20.69
N VAL A 414 -0.75 -0.91 20.51
CA VAL A 414 0.38 -1.71 21.04
C VAL A 414 1.12 -1.00 22.19
N ALA A 415 1.61 -1.72 23.21
CA ALA A 415 2.49 -1.16 24.23
C ALA A 415 3.91 -1.78 24.15
N ILE A 416 4.89 -0.99 23.69
CA ILE A 416 6.33 -1.32 23.67
C ILE A 416 6.97 -0.69 24.89
N ALA A 417 7.72 -1.44 25.70
CA ALA A 417 8.44 -0.87 26.84
C ALA A 417 9.77 -0.23 26.42
N ASP A 418 10.45 0.39 27.38
CA ASP A 418 11.75 1.02 27.15
C ASP A 418 12.80 0.00 26.68
N ALA A 419 13.53 0.40 25.64
CA ALA A 419 14.61 -0.38 25.08
C ALA A 419 15.92 -0.20 25.85
N ASP A 420 16.57 -1.26 26.31
CA ASP A 420 17.86 -1.16 27.00
C ASP A 420 19.03 -1.17 25.99
N CYS A 421 19.23 -0.04 25.33
CA CYS A 421 20.30 0.14 24.33
C CYS A 421 21.35 1.15 24.82
N SER A 422 22.64 0.80 24.69
CA SER A 422 23.80 1.73 24.75
C SER A 422 24.83 1.31 23.69
N PRO A 423 25.50 2.17 22.89
CA PRO A 423 25.20 3.43 22.16
C PRO A 423 25.26 3.21 20.59
N PRO A 424 25.35 4.22 19.68
CA PRO A 424 24.74 5.55 19.65
C PRO A 424 23.47 5.61 18.76
N VAL A 425 22.64 6.63 19.01
CA VAL A 425 21.31 6.89 18.36
C VAL A 425 21.39 7.01 16.82
N ALA A 426 22.59 7.24 16.26
CA ALA A 426 22.80 7.51 14.84
C ALA A 426 23.19 6.28 13.99
N GLU A 427 23.36 5.08 14.56
CA GLU A 427 23.57 3.86 13.77
C GLU A 427 22.24 3.39 13.11
N PRO A 428 22.26 2.98 11.83
CA PRO A 428 21.09 2.40 11.16
C PRO A 428 20.53 1.21 11.96
N ILE A 429 19.21 1.18 12.18
CA ILE A 429 18.59 0.06 12.92
C ILE A 429 18.73 -1.23 12.13
N ARG A 430 19.00 -2.32 12.85
CA ARG A 430 18.95 -3.69 12.35
C ARG A 430 17.94 -4.57 13.11
N GLU A 431 17.51 -4.21 14.33
CA GLU A 431 16.57 -4.98 15.16
C GLU A 431 15.82 -4.10 16.20
N LEU A 432 14.60 -4.51 16.59
CA LEU A 432 13.81 -3.98 17.72
C LEU A 432 14.27 -4.65 19.04
N ALA A 433 14.65 -3.89 20.06
CA ALA A 433 14.72 -4.33 21.47
C ALA A 433 13.87 -3.30 22.27
N THR A 434 13.14 -3.57 23.37
CA THR A 434 13.25 -4.51 24.49
C THR A 434 11.85 -4.69 25.12
N VAL A 435 11.58 -5.84 25.76
CA VAL A 435 10.33 -6.25 26.48
C VAL A 435 9.03 -5.52 26.05
N THR A 436 8.37 -6.01 25.01
CA THR A 436 7.06 -5.51 24.54
C THR A 436 5.93 -6.40 25.06
N GLU A 437 4.80 -5.84 25.52
CA GLU A 437 3.58 -6.62 25.73
C GLU A 437 2.63 -6.37 24.53
N LEU A 438 2.46 -7.40 23.69
CA LEU A 438 1.59 -7.36 22.51
C LEU A 438 0.22 -7.94 22.87
N SER A 439 -0.86 -7.21 22.58
CA SER A 439 -2.21 -7.76 22.76
C SER A 439 -3.15 -7.37 21.63
N SER A 440 -3.92 -8.33 21.12
CA SER A 440 -4.97 -8.09 20.11
C SER A 440 -4.50 -7.40 18.82
N SER A 441 -3.32 -7.78 18.31
CA SER A 441 -2.68 -7.15 17.15
C SER A 441 -2.55 -8.11 15.96
N GLU A 442 -2.39 -7.57 14.75
CA GLU A 442 -2.07 -8.34 13.54
C GLU A 442 -0.67 -7.97 13.05
N LEU A 443 0.26 -8.93 13.04
CA LEU A 443 1.66 -8.76 12.65
C LEU A 443 1.89 -9.42 11.28
N ARG A 444 2.45 -8.68 10.33
CA ARG A 444 2.85 -9.25 9.04
C ARG A 444 4.32 -8.98 8.77
N ASN A 445 5.10 -10.01 8.41
CA ASN A 445 6.53 -9.93 8.07
C ASN A 445 7.40 -9.25 9.13
N THR A 446 7.07 -9.42 10.42
CA THR A 446 7.73 -8.70 11.52
C THR A 446 8.72 -9.62 12.26
N LEU A 447 9.90 -9.13 12.62
CA LEU A 447 10.84 -9.84 13.50
C LEU A 447 10.56 -9.47 14.96
N VAL A 448 10.19 -10.44 15.78
CA VAL A 448 9.89 -10.25 17.21
C VAL A 448 11.09 -10.72 18.04
N SER A 449 11.65 -9.83 18.87
CA SER A 449 12.83 -10.08 19.70
C SER A 449 12.51 -10.76 21.04
N GLU A 450 13.52 -11.33 21.71
CA GLU A 450 13.35 -12.02 22.98
C GLU A 450 12.78 -11.10 24.08
N GLY A 451 11.89 -11.65 24.92
CA GLY A 451 11.29 -10.93 26.05
C GLY A 451 9.93 -10.28 25.77
N VAL A 452 9.36 -10.48 24.58
CA VAL A 452 8.01 -10.02 24.22
C VAL A 452 6.94 -10.98 24.75
N ARG A 453 5.93 -10.47 25.47
CA ARG A 453 4.76 -11.26 25.93
C ARG A 453 3.57 -10.94 25.05
N ALA A 454 2.99 -11.94 24.39
CA ALA A 454 1.92 -11.75 23.43
C ALA A 454 0.62 -12.47 23.84
N SER A 455 -0.53 -11.81 23.67
CA SER A 455 -1.86 -12.40 23.86
C SER A 455 -2.80 -12.01 22.70
N ASN A 456 -3.60 -12.94 22.17
CA ASN A 456 -4.53 -12.67 21.06
C ASN A 456 -3.91 -12.02 19.80
N VAL A 457 -2.68 -12.38 19.43
CA VAL A 457 -2.00 -11.84 18.24
C VAL A 457 -2.20 -12.75 17.02
N ARG A 458 -2.55 -12.18 15.86
CA ARG A 458 -2.51 -12.86 14.56
C ARG A 458 -1.20 -12.52 13.85
N ALA A 459 -0.47 -13.51 13.37
CA ALA A 459 0.85 -13.30 12.78
C ALA A 459 0.98 -14.03 11.43
N ASP A 460 1.52 -13.35 10.42
CA ASP A 460 1.73 -13.84 9.06
C ASP A 460 3.17 -13.47 8.61
N GLY A 461 4.01 -14.43 8.22
CA GLY A 461 5.42 -14.17 7.88
C GLY A 461 6.32 -13.61 9.01
N THR A 462 5.87 -13.67 10.27
CA THR A 462 6.55 -13.06 11.44
C THR A 462 7.44 -14.07 12.16
N VAL A 463 8.71 -13.73 12.45
CA VAL A 463 9.71 -14.58 13.12
C VAL A 463 9.69 -14.37 14.62
N LEU A 464 9.65 -15.46 15.40
CA LEU A 464 9.35 -15.46 16.83
C LEU A 464 10.47 -16.09 17.68
N PRO A 465 10.75 -15.59 18.89
CA PRO A 465 11.81 -16.13 19.75
C PRO A 465 11.38 -17.41 20.50
N ALA A 466 12.37 -18.18 20.96
CA ALA A 466 12.20 -19.53 21.50
C ALA A 466 11.45 -19.65 22.84
N ASN A 467 11.16 -18.53 23.53
CA ASN A 467 10.51 -18.48 24.85
C ASN A 467 9.06 -17.92 24.82
N TRP A 468 8.40 -17.98 23.67
CA TRP A 468 6.99 -17.61 23.50
C TRP A 468 6.05 -18.57 24.25
N THR A 469 5.09 -18.04 25.02
CA THR A 469 3.95 -18.81 25.57
C THR A 469 2.64 -18.34 24.92
N THR A 470 1.93 -19.24 24.24
CA THR A 470 0.61 -18.96 23.68
C THR A 470 -0.46 -19.51 24.62
N ASP A 471 -1.48 -18.71 24.91
CA ASP A 471 -2.78 -19.24 25.33
C ASP A 471 -3.71 -19.08 24.13
N GLY A 472 -3.99 -20.20 23.45
CA GLY A 472 -4.90 -20.24 22.31
C GLY A 472 -4.37 -19.76 20.95
N ALA A 473 -3.06 -19.55 20.74
CA ALA A 473 -2.51 -19.22 19.41
C ALA A 473 -1.73 -20.38 18.78
N THR A 474 -1.91 -20.55 17.47
CA THR A 474 -1.25 -21.56 16.61
C THR A 474 -0.25 -20.86 15.69
N LEU A 475 0.98 -21.40 15.60
CA LEU A 475 2.06 -20.89 14.76
C LEU A 475 2.67 -22.02 13.94
N GLY A 476 2.90 -21.78 12.65
CA GLY A 476 3.43 -22.76 11.70
C GLY A 476 2.36 -23.65 11.05
N ILE A 477 2.65 -24.08 9.82
CA ILE A 477 1.76 -24.77 8.87
C ILE A 477 0.76 -25.70 9.54
N ARG A 478 -0.53 -25.46 9.30
CA ARG A 478 -1.59 -26.42 9.60
C ARG A 478 -1.37 -27.66 8.73
N ARG A 479 -0.82 -28.74 9.27
CA ARG A 479 -1.25 -30.08 8.88
C ARG A 479 -2.18 -30.57 9.97
N ASP A 480 -3.46 -30.33 9.75
CA ASP A 480 -4.48 -31.16 10.36
C ASP A 480 -5.11 -31.98 9.23
N PRO A 481 -4.80 -33.29 9.12
CA PRO A 481 -5.46 -34.18 8.15
C PRO A 481 -6.99 -34.22 8.32
N SER A 482 -7.53 -33.78 9.47
CA SER A 482 -8.97 -33.73 9.77
C SER A 482 -9.64 -32.41 9.36
N LEU A 483 -8.88 -31.40 8.95
CA LEU A 483 -9.40 -30.16 8.36
C LEU A 483 -9.07 -30.20 6.88
N GLY A 484 -10.04 -30.62 6.07
CA GLY A 484 -9.92 -30.70 4.62
C GLY A 484 -9.40 -29.42 3.96
N MET A 485 -9.07 -29.53 2.67
CA MET A 485 -8.50 -28.48 1.81
C MET A 485 -8.94 -27.06 2.22
N PRO A 486 -8.04 -26.04 2.21
CA PRO A 486 -8.34 -24.70 2.73
C PRO A 486 -9.47 -23.93 2.02
N TYR A 487 -10.15 -24.52 1.04
CA TYR A 487 -11.20 -23.89 0.27
C TYR A 487 -12.36 -24.88 0.13
N GLY A 488 -13.50 -24.54 0.73
CA GLY A 488 -14.74 -25.30 0.60
C GLY A 488 -15.06 -25.49 -0.89
N ASP A 489 -15.27 -26.75 -1.27
CA ASP A 489 -15.53 -27.30 -2.62
C ASP A 489 -14.32 -27.92 -3.36
N ALA A 490 -13.08 -27.75 -2.89
CA ALA A 490 -11.93 -28.46 -3.48
C ALA A 490 -11.90 -29.95 -3.05
N PRO A 491 -11.69 -30.91 -3.98
CA PRO A 491 -11.48 -32.31 -3.62
C PRO A 491 -10.42 -32.49 -2.56
N PRO A 492 -10.63 -33.41 -1.63
CA PRO A 492 -9.59 -33.74 -0.69
C PRO A 492 -8.38 -34.39 -1.37
N LEU A 493 -7.17 -34.14 -0.85
CA LEU A 493 -5.92 -34.66 -1.42
C LEU A 493 -5.92 -36.16 -1.67
N TRP A 494 -6.64 -36.94 -0.84
CA TRP A 494 -6.75 -38.39 -0.98
C TRP A 494 -7.46 -38.86 -2.26
N GLU A 495 -8.11 -37.94 -3.00
CA GLU A 495 -8.60 -38.21 -4.36
C GLU A 495 -7.43 -38.39 -5.36
N PHE A 496 -6.34 -37.64 -5.18
CA PHE A 496 -5.23 -37.59 -6.13
C PHE A 496 -3.98 -38.32 -5.65
N VAL A 497 -3.78 -38.51 -4.36
CA VAL A 497 -2.59 -39.15 -3.80
C VAL A 497 -2.96 -40.07 -2.64
N PRO A 498 -2.13 -41.05 -2.25
CA PRO A 498 -2.36 -41.86 -1.05
C PRO A 498 -2.36 -41.01 0.23
N GLU A 499 -2.92 -41.55 1.32
CA GLU A 499 -3.01 -40.88 2.62
C GLU A 499 -1.60 -40.58 3.20
N GLU A 500 -0.63 -41.43 2.87
CA GLU A 500 0.78 -41.30 3.26
C GLU A 500 1.60 -40.41 2.32
N TYR A 501 0.96 -39.57 1.50
CA TYR A 501 1.64 -38.65 0.59
C TYR A 501 2.64 -37.75 1.32
N LEU A 502 3.86 -37.72 0.80
CA LEU A 502 4.94 -36.83 1.21
C LEU A 502 5.33 -35.97 0.01
N PRO A 503 5.50 -34.65 0.19
CA PRO A 503 5.92 -33.76 -0.89
C PRO A 503 7.44 -33.83 -1.04
N GLY A 504 7.96 -35.04 -1.30
CA GLY A 504 9.38 -35.36 -1.33
C GLY A 504 9.62 -36.86 -1.14
N ALA A 505 10.84 -37.32 -1.48
CA ALA A 505 11.16 -38.75 -1.46
C ALA A 505 11.38 -39.34 -0.06
N TYR A 506 11.86 -38.51 0.87
CA TYR A 506 12.19 -38.88 2.25
C TYR A 506 12.20 -37.62 3.12
N THR A 507 12.03 -37.77 4.42
CA THR A 507 12.31 -36.67 5.35
C THR A 507 13.79 -36.65 5.72
N PHE A 508 14.26 -35.48 6.14
CA PHE A 508 15.58 -35.31 6.72
C PHE A 508 15.78 -36.28 7.91
N GLY A 509 14.77 -36.48 8.76
CA GLY A 509 14.82 -37.39 9.91
C GLY A 509 15.01 -38.86 9.55
N ASP A 510 14.47 -39.31 8.41
CA ASP A 510 14.65 -40.67 7.91
C ASP A 510 16.12 -40.97 7.58
N MET A 511 16.88 -39.93 7.25
CA MET A 511 18.30 -40.02 6.91
C MET A 511 19.20 -39.99 8.14
N ARG A 512 18.69 -39.76 9.36
CA ARG A 512 19.48 -39.56 10.60
C ARG A 512 20.45 -40.71 10.92
N GLY A 513 20.12 -41.93 10.53
CA GLY A 513 20.95 -43.12 10.74
C GLY A 513 22.04 -43.33 9.68
N LEU A 514 22.07 -42.52 8.61
CA LEU A 514 23.05 -42.63 7.54
C LEU A 514 24.30 -41.80 7.85
N PRO A 515 25.50 -42.26 7.46
CA PRO A 515 26.74 -41.51 7.63
C PRO A 515 26.69 -40.09 7.04
N ASP A 516 25.90 -39.90 5.98
CA ASP A 516 25.81 -38.65 5.23
C ASP A 516 24.81 -37.63 5.82
N TRP A 517 24.15 -37.92 6.94
CA TRP A 517 23.17 -37.02 7.55
C TRP A 517 23.75 -35.63 7.89
N GLU A 518 24.92 -35.60 8.52
CA GLU A 518 25.61 -34.36 8.85
C GLU A 518 26.10 -33.65 7.58
N ALA A 519 26.53 -34.41 6.57
CA ALA A 519 26.94 -33.88 5.27
C ALA A 519 25.77 -33.24 4.50
N LEU A 520 24.57 -33.82 4.58
CA LEU A 520 23.35 -33.28 3.97
C LEU A 520 22.96 -31.95 4.63
N ARG A 521 23.05 -31.85 5.96
CA ARG A 521 22.81 -30.59 6.67
C ARG A 521 23.86 -29.53 6.37
N ALA A 522 25.14 -29.92 6.32
CA ALA A 522 26.22 -29.03 5.93
C ALA A 522 26.07 -28.54 4.48
N HIS A 523 25.51 -29.37 3.59
CA HIS A 523 25.22 -29.00 2.22
C HIS A 523 24.19 -27.87 2.14
N VAL A 524 23.12 -27.91 2.93
CA VAL A 524 22.11 -26.83 3.00
C VAL A 524 22.74 -25.51 3.41
N SER A 525 23.52 -25.50 4.51
CA SER A 525 24.25 -24.30 4.95
C SER A 525 25.23 -23.79 3.89
N ARG A 526 25.92 -24.69 3.18
CA ARG A 526 26.87 -24.34 2.13
C ARG A 526 26.17 -23.66 0.95
N MET A 527 25.09 -24.25 0.43
CA MET A 527 24.29 -23.69 -0.65
C MET A 527 23.71 -22.30 -0.30
N MET A 528 23.19 -22.14 0.92
CA MET A 528 22.72 -20.83 1.38
C MET A 528 23.84 -19.78 1.36
N ARG A 529 25.05 -20.17 1.78
CA ARG A 529 26.22 -19.27 1.85
C ARG A 529 26.82 -18.93 0.49
N GLU A 530 26.96 -19.93 -0.37
CA GLU A 530 27.69 -19.82 -1.64
C GLU A 530 26.80 -19.42 -2.80
N GLU A 531 25.51 -19.75 -2.76
CA GLU A 531 24.62 -19.61 -3.91
C GLU A 531 23.43 -18.68 -3.67
N ILE A 532 22.63 -18.92 -2.64
CA ILE A 532 21.36 -18.19 -2.45
C ILE A 532 21.60 -16.80 -1.85
N ALA A 533 22.34 -16.70 -0.74
CA ALA A 533 22.55 -15.42 -0.07
C ALA A 533 23.32 -14.37 -0.93
N PRO A 534 24.31 -14.75 -1.75
CA PRO A 534 24.95 -13.82 -2.68
C PRO A 534 24.03 -13.31 -3.78
N ARG A 535 23.07 -14.13 -4.22
CA ARG A 535 22.04 -13.76 -5.20
C ARG A 535 20.95 -12.88 -4.59
N ALA A 536 20.57 -13.19 -3.36
CA ALA A 536 19.49 -12.49 -2.67
C ALA A 536 19.89 -11.07 -2.27
N THR A 537 21.15 -10.83 -1.87
CA THR A 537 21.60 -9.49 -1.46
C THR A 537 23.09 -9.22 -1.69
N SER A 538 23.41 -7.97 -2.04
CA SER A 538 24.77 -7.44 -2.07
C SER A 538 25.25 -6.92 -0.71
N SER A 539 24.34 -6.72 0.25
CA SER A 539 24.68 -6.23 1.60
C SER A 539 25.30 -7.34 2.44
N GLU A 540 26.57 -7.16 2.83
CA GLU A 540 27.27 -8.13 3.69
C GLU A 540 26.56 -8.32 5.03
N HIS A 541 25.94 -7.26 5.56
CA HIS A 541 25.21 -7.36 6.82
C HIS A 541 23.94 -8.20 6.69
N VAL A 542 23.09 -7.90 5.70
CA VAL A 542 21.85 -8.65 5.47
C VAL A 542 22.18 -10.11 5.11
N ARG A 543 23.29 -10.34 4.40
CA ARG A 543 23.82 -11.68 4.14
C ARG A 543 24.17 -12.42 5.42
N LYS A 544 24.85 -11.77 6.39
CA LYS A 544 25.14 -12.37 7.70
C LYS A 544 23.86 -12.70 8.47
N LEU A 545 22.87 -11.81 8.44
CA LEU A 545 21.57 -12.03 9.08
C LEU A 545 20.82 -13.23 8.48
N LEU A 546 20.75 -13.32 7.15
CA LEU A 546 20.15 -14.46 6.45
C LEU A 546 20.83 -15.76 6.87
N LEU A 547 22.16 -15.80 6.84
CA LEU A 547 22.90 -17.01 7.22
C LEU A 547 22.73 -17.38 8.69
N ALA A 548 22.63 -16.41 9.59
CA ALA A 548 22.36 -16.66 11.01
C ALA A 548 20.96 -17.28 11.22
N ASN A 549 19.94 -16.80 10.48
CA ASN A 549 18.59 -17.38 10.55
C ASN A 549 18.54 -18.80 9.97
N VAL A 550 19.28 -19.07 8.88
CA VAL A 550 19.43 -20.42 8.33
C VAL A 550 20.08 -21.34 9.37
N ASP A 551 21.19 -20.91 9.98
CA ASP A 551 21.89 -21.70 10.98
C ASP A 551 20.99 -21.97 12.21
N ALA A 552 20.17 -21.00 12.62
CA ALA A 552 19.19 -21.16 13.68
C ALA A 552 18.07 -22.15 13.31
N LEU A 553 17.49 -22.06 12.11
CA LEU A 553 16.48 -23.01 11.61
C LEU A 553 17.02 -24.44 11.61
N LEU A 554 18.24 -24.61 11.10
CA LEU A 554 18.87 -25.93 11.07
C LEU A 554 19.13 -26.44 12.50
N ALA A 555 19.59 -25.59 13.41
CA ALA A 555 19.87 -25.94 14.81
C ALA A 555 18.62 -26.15 15.66
N ALA A 556 17.46 -25.63 15.26
CA ALA A 556 16.24 -25.67 16.07
C ALA A 556 15.80 -27.10 16.39
N GLN A 557 15.49 -27.34 17.67
CA GLN A 557 15.08 -28.64 18.20
C GLN A 557 13.83 -28.52 19.08
N PHE A 558 12.98 -29.54 19.02
CA PHE A 558 11.85 -29.75 19.92
C PHE A 558 11.90 -31.18 20.45
N GLU A 559 11.82 -31.35 21.78
CA GLU A 559 11.95 -32.66 22.45
C GLU A 559 13.21 -33.46 22.04
N GLY A 560 14.34 -32.78 21.86
CA GLY A 560 15.62 -33.41 21.46
C GLY A 560 15.68 -33.89 20.00
N ARG A 561 14.72 -33.48 19.15
CA ARG A 561 14.69 -33.76 17.72
C ARG A 561 14.76 -32.45 16.94
N HIS A 562 15.57 -32.43 15.89
CA HIS A 562 15.64 -31.27 14.99
C HIS A 562 14.29 -31.05 14.30
N LEU A 563 13.83 -29.81 14.24
CA LEU A 563 12.57 -29.44 13.56
C LEU A 563 12.62 -29.81 12.08
N THR A 564 13.76 -29.54 11.43
CA THR A 564 14.02 -29.91 10.04
C THR A 564 14.01 -31.43 9.81
N GLY A 565 14.11 -32.24 10.86
CA GLY A 565 14.00 -33.69 10.77
C GLY A 565 12.63 -34.20 10.32
N ARG A 566 11.57 -33.38 10.39
CA ARG A 566 10.24 -33.76 9.90
C ARG A 566 9.96 -33.28 8.47
N MET A 567 10.85 -32.47 7.92
CA MET A 567 10.70 -31.87 6.60
C MET A 567 11.34 -32.75 5.53
N THR A 568 10.70 -32.79 4.37
CA THR A 568 11.35 -33.22 3.12
C THR A 568 12.37 -32.16 2.66
N PRO A 569 13.35 -32.53 1.81
CA PRO A 569 14.24 -31.55 1.19
C PRO A 569 13.50 -30.41 0.49
N GLU A 570 12.42 -30.72 -0.21
CA GLU A 570 11.59 -29.78 -0.94
C GLU A 570 10.89 -28.80 0.02
N GLU A 571 10.30 -29.28 1.12
CA GLU A 571 9.74 -28.39 2.15
C GLU A 571 10.81 -27.49 2.77
N LEU A 572 12.00 -28.03 3.08
CA LEU A 572 13.09 -27.25 3.65
C LEU A 572 13.59 -26.15 2.70
N TRP A 573 13.77 -26.46 1.41
CA TRP A 573 14.16 -25.45 0.42
C TRP A 573 13.11 -24.35 0.26
N GLY A 574 11.83 -24.70 0.27
CA GLY A 574 10.74 -23.70 0.25
C GLY A 574 10.86 -22.70 1.40
N VAL A 575 11.04 -23.22 2.62
CA VAL A 575 11.26 -22.37 3.82
C VAL A 575 12.51 -21.50 3.66
N LEU A 576 13.58 -22.02 3.08
CA LEU A 576 14.83 -21.26 2.89
C LEU A 576 14.72 -20.16 1.83
N TYR A 577 13.99 -20.39 0.74
CA TYR A 577 13.71 -19.37 -0.27
C TYR A 577 12.80 -18.27 0.28
N GLU A 578 11.77 -18.65 1.03
CA GLU A 578 10.90 -17.71 1.74
C GLU A 578 11.70 -16.88 2.74
N LEU A 579 12.55 -17.53 3.55
CA LEU A 579 13.45 -16.86 4.49
C LEU A 579 14.39 -15.88 3.78
N ALA A 580 14.96 -16.27 2.63
CA ALA A 580 15.77 -15.37 1.82
C ALA A 580 14.97 -14.16 1.34
N GLY A 581 13.75 -14.36 0.87
CA GLY A 581 12.85 -13.29 0.45
C GLY A 581 12.52 -12.31 1.58
N VAL A 582 12.11 -12.84 2.74
CA VAL A 582 11.74 -12.06 3.93
C VAL A 582 12.94 -11.28 4.48
N VAL A 583 14.10 -11.93 4.66
CA VAL A 583 15.27 -11.29 5.26
C VAL A 583 15.92 -10.26 4.34
N THR A 584 15.91 -10.50 3.02
CA THR A 584 16.61 -9.62 2.07
C THR A 584 15.71 -8.60 1.39
N GLY A 585 14.39 -8.77 1.43
CA GLY A 585 13.43 -8.02 0.63
C GLY A 585 13.44 -8.37 -0.86
N ASN A 586 14.29 -9.31 -1.29
CA ASN A 586 14.37 -9.79 -2.67
C ASN A 586 13.51 -11.04 -2.86
N GLY A 587 12.29 -10.84 -3.35
CA GLY A 587 11.33 -11.93 -3.58
C GLY A 587 11.69 -12.91 -4.71
N ASP A 588 12.71 -12.62 -5.53
CA ASP A 588 13.21 -13.55 -6.55
C ASP A 588 14.74 -13.43 -6.71
N PRO A 589 15.52 -14.17 -5.89
CA PRO A 589 16.98 -14.19 -6.00
C PRO A 589 17.50 -14.70 -7.36
N TYR A 590 16.70 -15.45 -8.12
CA TYR A 590 17.13 -16.13 -9.35
C TYR A 590 16.67 -15.42 -10.62
N ALA A 591 15.94 -14.30 -10.52
CA ALA A 591 15.39 -13.56 -11.65
C ALA A 591 16.42 -13.25 -12.76
N ALA A 592 17.66 -12.94 -12.39
CA ALA A 592 18.72 -12.64 -13.35
C ALA A 592 19.25 -13.88 -14.06
N ASP A 593 19.31 -15.02 -13.37
CA ASP A 593 19.76 -16.28 -13.94
C ASP A 593 18.67 -16.85 -14.86
N LYS A 594 17.40 -16.83 -14.43
CA LYS A 594 16.23 -17.19 -15.26
C LYS A 594 16.22 -16.45 -16.61
N ARG A 595 16.37 -15.12 -16.58
CA ARG A 595 16.47 -14.32 -17.83
C ARG A 595 17.62 -14.73 -18.75
N ARG A 596 18.76 -15.17 -18.21
CA ARG A 596 19.89 -15.65 -19.03
C ARG A 596 19.61 -17.02 -19.60
N ASP A 597 19.07 -17.93 -18.79
CA ASP A 597 18.66 -19.27 -19.21
C ASP A 597 17.63 -19.18 -20.33
N ARG A 598 16.61 -18.33 -20.17
CA ARG A 598 15.58 -18.06 -21.19
C ARG A 598 16.16 -17.53 -22.50
N ALA A 599 17.02 -16.52 -22.44
CA ALA A 599 17.63 -15.94 -23.63
C ALA A 599 18.49 -16.95 -24.40
N LEU A 600 19.26 -17.77 -23.66
CA LEU A 600 20.03 -18.85 -24.25
C LEU A 600 19.14 -19.93 -24.84
N ALA A 601 18.08 -20.33 -24.13
CA ALA A 601 17.12 -21.33 -24.58
C ALA A 601 16.39 -20.92 -25.86
N LEU A 602 15.97 -19.65 -25.98
CA LEU A 602 15.38 -19.10 -27.20
C LEU A 602 16.33 -19.19 -28.40
N THR A 603 17.62 -18.87 -28.17
CA THR A 603 18.65 -18.96 -29.22
C THR A 603 18.88 -20.40 -29.66
N LEU A 604 19.05 -21.31 -28.70
CA LEU A 604 19.26 -22.74 -28.97
C LEU A 604 18.04 -23.39 -29.63
N ALA A 605 16.82 -23.02 -29.23
CA ALA A 605 15.60 -23.54 -29.82
C ALA A 605 15.48 -23.18 -31.32
N ASP A 606 15.88 -21.96 -31.69
CA ASP A 606 15.92 -21.51 -33.09
C ASP A 606 17.02 -22.23 -33.88
N GLU A 607 18.26 -22.27 -33.37
CA GLU A 607 19.41 -22.92 -34.02
C GLU A 607 19.19 -24.42 -34.25
N LEU A 608 18.56 -25.11 -33.29
CA LEU A 608 18.26 -26.55 -33.38
C LEU A 608 17.00 -26.85 -34.20
N GLY A 609 16.26 -25.81 -34.60
CA GLY A 609 15.01 -25.91 -35.34
C GLY A 609 13.91 -26.63 -34.56
N ALA A 610 13.81 -26.42 -33.24
CA ALA A 610 12.97 -27.21 -32.34
C ALA A 610 11.53 -27.40 -32.83
N VAL A 611 10.89 -26.32 -33.32
CA VAL A 611 9.51 -26.34 -33.83
C VAL A 611 9.32 -27.30 -35.02
N SER A 612 10.37 -27.49 -35.82
CA SER A 612 10.34 -28.30 -37.06
C SER A 612 10.72 -29.77 -36.86
N ARG A 613 11.12 -30.16 -35.64
CA ARG A 613 11.56 -31.53 -35.34
C ARG A 613 10.40 -32.52 -35.35
N GLU A 614 10.68 -33.77 -35.69
CA GLU A 614 9.70 -34.84 -35.54
C GLU A 614 9.42 -35.12 -34.05
N TRP A 615 8.22 -35.61 -33.74
CA TRP A 615 7.75 -35.78 -32.36
C TRP A 615 8.73 -36.51 -31.41
N PRO A 616 9.36 -37.66 -31.78
CA PRO A 616 10.32 -38.32 -30.90
C PRO A 616 11.55 -37.46 -30.59
N GLU A 617 12.06 -36.73 -31.59
CA GLU A 617 13.22 -35.85 -31.42
C GLU A 617 12.86 -34.63 -30.59
N LEU A 618 11.71 -34.02 -30.86
CA LEU A 618 11.20 -32.88 -30.10
C LEU A 618 11.01 -33.22 -28.61
N LEU A 619 10.44 -34.40 -28.32
CA LEU A 619 10.24 -34.83 -26.93
C LEU A 619 11.57 -35.06 -26.21
N ARG A 620 12.54 -35.73 -26.84
CA ARG A 620 13.88 -35.93 -26.26
C ARG A 620 14.62 -34.63 -26.06
N LEU A 621 14.54 -33.71 -27.02
CA LEU A 621 15.08 -32.37 -26.93
C LEU A 621 14.45 -31.60 -25.76
N ASN A 622 13.13 -31.70 -25.59
CA ASN A 622 12.40 -31.11 -24.47
C ASN A 622 12.87 -31.68 -23.11
N VAL A 623 13.17 -32.97 -22.99
CA VAL A 623 13.75 -33.52 -21.75
C VAL A 623 15.20 -33.07 -21.55
N ALA A 624 15.99 -33.04 -22.62
CA ALA A 624 17.39 -32.63 -22.57
C ALA A 624 17.58 -31.14 -22.27
N ALA A 625 16.58 -30.28 -22.55
CA ALA A 625 16.57 -28.86 -22.23
C ALA A 625 16.79 -28.57 -20.72
N ASN A 626 16.54 -29.54 -19.84
CA ASN A 626 16.94 -29.48 -18.42
C ASN A 626 18.49 -29.37 -18.22
N LEU A 627 19.30 -29.47 -19.27
CA LEU A 627 20.72 -29.10 -19.22
C LEU A 627 20.94 -27.58 -19.16
N ILE A 628 19.95 -26.77 -19.55
CA ILE A 628 20.00 -25.32 -19.52
C ILE A 628 19.77 -24.87 -18.07
N ASP A 629 20.86 -24.78 -17.33
CA ASP A 629 20.90 -24.35 -15.94
C ASP A 629 22.19 -23.58 -15.69
N LEU A 630 22.18 -22.28 -15.95
CA LEU A 630 23.34 -21.41 -15.70
C LEU A 630 23.51 -21.07 -14.21
N THR A 631 22.60 -21.54 -13.34
CA THR A 631 22.79 -21.47 -11.88
C THR A 631 23.81 -22.49 -11.40
N SER A 632 23.97 -23.60 -12.13
CA SER A 632 24.91 -24.68 -11.83
C SER A 632 26.36 -24.31 -12.14
N VAL A 633 27.20 -24.25 -11.10
CA VAL A 633 28.66 -24.03 -11.24
C VAL A 633 29.27 -25.04 -12.21
N ARG A 634 28.83 -26.30 -12.14
CA ARG A 634 29.32 -27.38 -13.00
C ARG A 634 28.96 -27.16 -14.47
N MET A 635 27.78 -26.61 -14.76
CA MET A 635 27.40 -26.25 -16.13
C MET A 635 28.27 -25.11 -16.64
N LEU A 636 28.48 -24.06 -15.83
CA LEU A 636 29.35 -22.94 -16.18
C LEU A 636 30.79 -23.38 -16.47
N GLU A 637 31.32 -24.35 -15.73
CA GLU A 637 32.65 -24.93 -16.01
C GLU A 637 32.69 -25.68 -17.34
N ARG A 638 31.64 -26.44 -17.69
CA ARG A 638 31.54 -27.12 -18.98
C ARG A 638 31.49 -26.15 -20.14
N MET A 639 30.67 -25.10 -20.03
CA MET A 639 30.59 -24.06 -21.06
C MET A 639 31.88 -23.25 -21.19
N ARG A 640 32.65 -23.07 -20.11
CA ARG A 640 33.98 -22.46 -20.20
C ARG A 640 34.98 -23.36 -20.93
N ALA A 641 34.90 -24.68 -20.74
CA ALA A 641 35.76 -25.64 -21.41
C ALA A 641 35.37 -25.84 -22.90
N ASN A 642 34.07 -25.80 -23.20
CA ASN A 642 33.50 -25.87 -24.53
C ASN A 642 32.26 -24.95 -24.61
N PRO A 643 32.36 -23.75 -25.20
CA PRO A 643 31.24 -22.81 -25.33
C PRO A 643 30.01 -23.38 -26.04
N ASP A 644 30.22 -24.31 -26.99
CA ASP A 644 29.16 -24.92 -27.79
C ASP A 644 28.57 -26.18 -27.12
N PHE A 645 29.04 -26.54 -25.92
CA PHE A 645 28.66 -27.76 -25.20
C PHE A 645 27.15 -28.00 -25.12
N LEU A 646 26.37 -26.94 -24.84
CA LEU A 646 24.91 -27.06 -24.74
C LEU A 646 24.26 -27.32 -26.10
N GLY A 647 24.67 -26.59 -27.14
CA GLY A 647 24.17 -26.80 -28.51
C GLY A 647 24.48 -28.20 -29.02
N GLU A 648 25.73 -28.66 -28.85
CA GLU A 648 26.17 -30.01 -29.20
C GLU A 648 25.37 -31.08 -28.41
N SER A 649 25.26 -30.93 -27.09
CA SER A 649 24.55 -31.91 -26.25
C SER A 649 23.06 -32.00 -26.59
N LEU A 650 22.40 -30.86 -26.85
CA LEU A 650 20.99 -30.83 -27.21
C LEU A 650 20.75 -31.37 -28.62
N ALA A 651 21.65 -31.10 -29.57
CA ALA A 651 21.59 -31.70 -30.91
C ALA A 651 21.72 -33.23 -30.87
N GLU A 652 22.61 -33.76 -30.02
CA GLU A 652 22.79 -35.20 -29.82
C GLU A 652 21.59 -35.87 -29.15
N ALA A 653 20.83 -35.15 -28.32
CA ALA A 653 19.73 -35.70 -27.54
C ALA A 653 18.65 -36.38 -28.41
N GLY A 654 18.41 -35.89 -29.64
CA GLY A 654 17.44 -36.49 -30.56
C GLY A 654 17.77 -37.95 -30.92
N ALA A 655 19.05 -38.31 -30.94
CA ALA A 655 19.53 -39.64 -31.32
C ALA A 655 19.70 -40.61 -30.14
N ILE A 656 19.57 -40.14 -28.89
CA ILE A 656 19.81 -40.95 -27.70
C ILE A 656 18.50 -41.61 -27.25
N ALA A 657 18.56 -42.92 -27.04
CA ALA A 657 17.45 -43.66 -26.44
C ALA A 657 17.32 -43.28 -24.95
N PRO A 658 16.13 -42.88 -24.47
CA PRO A 658 15.86 -42.70 -23.06
C PRO A 658 16.17 -43.96 -22.22
N ALA A 659 16.62 -43.79 -20.99
CA ALA A 659 16.89 -44.88 -20.05
C ALA A 659 15.62 -45.59 -19.56
N ILE A 660 14.50 -44.86 -19.55
CA ILE A 660 13.13 -45.36 -19.51
C ILE A 660 12.47 -44.68 -20.70
N ASP A 661 11.96 -45.46 -21.64
CA ASP A 661 11.50 -44.96 -22.95
C ASP A 661 10.05 -45.31 -23.21
N ALA A 662 9.14 -44.48 -22.71
CA ALA A 662 7.71 -44.49 -23.03
C ALA A 662 7.39 -43.53 -24.19
N THR A 663 8.36 -43.18 -25.05
CA THR A 663 8.14 -42.26 -26.17
C THR A 663 7.07 -42.82 -27.12
N GLY A 664 7.10 -44.11 -27.41
CA GLY A 664 6.08 -44.75 -28.26
C GLY A 664 4.67 -44.59 -27.67
N LEU A 665 4.52 -44.83 -26.37
CA LEU A 665 3.24 -44.68 -25.67
C LEU A 665 2.78 -43.23 -25.59
N PHE A 666 3.71 -42.27 -25.49
CA PHE A 666 3.40 -40.84 -25.59
C PHE A 666 2.76 -40.53 -26.94
N LEU A 667 3.37 -41.00 -28.04
CA LEU A 667 2.85 -40.77 -29.39
C LEU A 667 1.49 -41.44 -29.58
N GLU A 668 1.34 -42.70 -29.17
CA GLU A 668 0.07 -43.42 -29.27
C GLU A 668 -1.06 -42.64 -28.59
N ARG A 669 -0.83 -42.13 -27.38
CA ARG A 669 -1.87 -41.46 -26.57
C ARG A 669 -2.08 -39.98 -26.89
N LEU A 670 -1.07 -39.27 -27.37
CA LEU A 670 -1.11 -37.81 -27.57
C LEU A 670 -0.94 -37.37 -29.03
N THR A 671 -0.79 -38.30 -29.97
CA THR A 671 -0.72 -37.98 -31.40
C THR A 671 -1.58 -38.90 -32.26
N GLU A 672 -1.85 -40.14 -31.81
CA GLU A 672 -2.62 -41.14 -32.57
C GLU A 672 -4.02 -41.39 -31.98
N SER A 673 -4.40 -40.67 -30.92
CA SER A 673 -5.66 -40.83 -30.17
C SER A 673 -6.53 -39.57 -30.21
N ASP A 674 -7.77 -39.67 -29.72
CA ASP A 674 -8.68 -38.52 -29.62
C ASP A 674 -8.10 -37.39 -28.73
N PRO A 675 -8.45 -36.11 -29.01
CA PRO A 675 -7.96 -34.98 -28.23
C PRO A 675 -8.23 -35.11 -26.72
N SER A 676 -7.16 -35.16 -25.95
CA SER A 676 -7.13 -35.14 -24.49
C SER A 676 -7.02 -33.72 -23.89
N ARG A 677 -7.43 -33.58 -22.63
CA ARG A 677 -7.11 -32.46 -21.73
C ARG A 677 -5.81 -32.77 -20.99
N VAL A 678 -4.77 -31.99 -21.26
CA VAL A 678 -3.41 -32.19 -20.76
C VAL A 678 -3.11 -31.15 -19.67
N LEU A 679 -2.66 -31.61 -18.50
CA LEU A 679 -2.09 -30.73 -17.47
C LEU A 679 -0.56 -30.80 -17.55
N TRP A 680 0.08 -29.71 -17.95
CA TRP A 680 1.53 -29.59 -18.09
C TRP A 680 2.14 -28.92 -16.86
N LEU A 681 2.95 -29.62 -16.08
CA LEU A 681 3.69 -29.05 -14.94
C LEU A 681 5.08 -28.64 -15.41
N THR A 682 5.40 -27.35 -15.32
CA THR A 682 6.74 -26.83 -15.68
C THR A 682 7.74 -27.06 -14.55
N ASP A 683 9.03 -27.17 -14.88
CA ASP A 683 10.14 -27.14 -13.92
C ASP A 683 10.87 -25.79 -14.04
N ASN A 684 11.94 -25.70 -14.84
CA ASN A 684 12.83 -24.54 -14.96
C ASN A 684 12.35 -23.51 -16.02
N ASP A 685 12.59 -22.22 -15.77
CA ASP A 685 12.36 -21.13 -16.72
C ASP A 685 13.05 -21.33 -18.10
N GLY A 686 14.31 -21.77 -18.13
CA GLY A 686 15.02 -22.01 -19.38
C GLY A 686 14.41 -23.15 -20.20
N GLU A 687 13.99 -24.23 -19.55
CA GLU A 687 13.38 -25.37 -20.23
C GLU A 687 11.96 -25.05 -20.74
N THR A 688 11.28 -24.09 -20.11
CA THR A 688 9.91 -23.67 -20.45
C THR A 688 9.81 -23.22 -21.92
N VAL A 689 10.88 -22.71 -22.52
CA VAL A 689 10.95 -22.41 -23.97
C VAL A 689 10.65 -23.66 -24.80
N PHE A 690 11.32 -24.78 -24.48
CA PHE A 690 11.11 -26.05 -25.16
C PHE A 690 9.77 -26.68 -24.77
N ASP A 691 9.31 -26.49 -23.53
CA ASP A 691 7.99 -26.95 -23.09
C ASP A 691 6.89 -26.31 -23.94
N LEU A 692 6.92 -24.99 -24.13
CA LEU A 692 5.89 -24.30 -24.88
C LEU A 692 5.90 -24.63 -26.38
N HIS A 693 7.04 -25.08 -26.92
CA HIS A 693 7.08 -25.66 -28.28
C HIS A 693 6.36 -27.02 -28.34
N VAL A 694 6.49 -27.87 -27.32
CA VAL A 694 5.72 -29.12 -27.23
C VAL A 694 4.23 -28.83 -27.01
N VAL A 695 3.90 -27.88 -26.13
CA VAL A 695 2.52 -27.44 -25.87
C VAL A 695 1.86 -26.93 -27.16
N ARG A 696 2.58 -26.11 -27.95
CA ARG A 696 2.10 -25.64 -29.25
C ARG A 696 1.77 -26.82 -30.18
N ARG A 697 2.66 -27.80 -30.26
CA ARG A 697 2.46 -29.00 -31.08
C ARG A 697 1.25 -29.82 -30.60
N LEU A 698 1.04 -29.95 -29.29
CA LEU A 698 -0.15 -30.60 -28.72
C LEU A 698 -1.45 -29.84 -29.08
N LEU A 699 -1.43 -28.51 -29.03
CA LEU A 699 -2.56 -27.68 -29.46
C LEU A 699 -2.86 -27.85 -30.95
N ASP A 700 -1.81 -27.97 -31.79
CA ASP A 700 -1.96 -28.23 -33.23
C ASP A 700 -2.61 -29.60 -33.51
N GLU A 701 -2.34 -30.63 -32.69
CA GLU A 701 -3.00 -31.95 -32.75
C GLU A 701 -4.44 -31.96 -32.19
N GLY A 702 -4.91 -30.84 -31.64
CA GLY A 702 -6.31 -30.71 -31.18
C GLY A 702 -6.48 -30.63 -29.66
N HIS A 703 -5.44 -30.90 -28.88
CA HIS A 703 -5.53 -31.00 -27.41
C HIS A 703 -5.93 -29.69 -26.73
N ALA A 704 -6.47 -29.80 -25.52
CA ALA A 704 -6.59 -28.69 -24.59
C ALA A 704 -5.48 -28.80 -23.54
N VAL A 705 -4.70 -27.74 -23.35
CA VAL A 705 -3.52 -27.76 -22.49
C VAL A 705 -3.63 -26.70 -21.40
N THR A 706 -3.54 -27.15 -20.15
CA THR A 706 -3.36 -26.27 -18.99
C THR A 706 -1.91 -26.35 -18.53
N VAL A 707 -1.17 -25.24 -18.65
CA VAL A 707 0.20 -25.13 -18.16
C VAL A 707 0.17 -24.60 -16.73
N ALA A 708 0.70 -25.37 -15.78
CA ALA A 708 0.77 -25.02 -14.37
C ALA A 708 2.22 -24.75 -13.95
N ALA A 709 2.44 -23.54 -13.43
CA ALA A 709 3.72 -23.04 -12.98
C ALA A 709 3.70 -22.70 -11.48
N LYS A 710 4.80 -22.18 -10.93
CA LYS A 710 4.85 -21.77 -9.52
C LYS A 710 4.08 -20.46 -9.28
N SER A 711 3.56 -20.28 -8.08
CA SER A 711 2.90 -19.05 -7.65
C SER A 711 3.90 -17.96 -7.22
N SER A 712 5.10 -18.36 -6.82
CA SER A 712 6.19 -17.47 -6.44
C SER A 712 7.53 -18.08 -6.83
N ALA A 713 8.60 -17.27 -6.83
CA ALA A 713 9.92 -17.74 -7.17
C ALA A 713 10.41 -18.81 -6.17
N ALA A 714 10.90 -19.93 -6.70
CA ALA A 714 11.55 -20.99 -5.95
C ALA A 714 12.71 -21.52 -6.81
N SER A 715 13.95 -21.16 -6.45
CA SER A 715 15.10 -21.41 -7.34
C SER A 715 14.88 -20.82 -8.75
N ASN A 716 15.33 -21.55 -9.77
CA ASN A 716 15.09 -21.33 -11.19
C ASN A 716 13.77 -21.92 -11.72
N ASP A 717 12.89 -22.45 -10.86
CA ASP A 717 11.58 -22.93 -11.33
C ASP A 717 10.77 -21.79 -11.96
N ALA A 718 10.06 -22.10 -13.03
CA ALA A 718 9.23 -21.16 -13.76
C ALA A 718 8.01 -20.74 -12.93
N THR A 719 7.83 -19.43 -12.74
CA THR A 719 6.58 -18.86 -12.22
C THR A 719 5.54 -18.73 -13.33
N ARG A 720 4.28 -18.50 -12.98
CA ARG A 720 3.23 -18.19 -13.97
C ARG A 720 3.65 -17.01 -14.86
N GLU A 721 4.18 -15.96 -14.26
CA GLU A 721 4.65 -14.76 -14.96
C GLU A 721 5.80 -15.07 -15.92
N ASP A 722 6.68 -15.99 -15.54
CA ASP A 722 7.77 -16.47 -16.40
C ASP A 722 7.23 -17.22 -17.63
N VAL A 723 6.29 -18.15 -17.44
CA VAL A 723 5.64 -18.87 -18.55
C VAL A 723 4.94 -17.92 -19.51
N LEU A 724 4.23 -16.91 -18.98
CA LEU A 724 3.59 -15.88 -19.81
C LEU A 724 4.60 -15.08 -20.63
N ALA A 725 5.76 -14.76 -20.05
CA ALA A 725 6.84 -14.06 -20.76
C ALA A 725 7.44 -14.94 -21.87
N VAL A 726 7.70 -16.22 -21.59
CA VAL A 726 8.20 -17.15 -22.61
C VAL A 726 7.18 -17.34 -23.74
N ALA A 727 5.89 -17.48 -23.41
CA ALA A 727 4.82 -17.61 -24.40
C ALA A 727 4.79 -16.40 -25.34
N TRP A 728 4.95 -15.19 -24.79
CA TRP A 728 5.09 -13.96 -25.57
C TRP A 728 6.32 -14.01 -26.48
N ASP A 729 7.48 -14.38 -25.95
CA ASP A 729 8.76 -14.41 -26.69
C ASP A 729 8.72 -15.38 -27.90
N ILE A 730 8.00 -16.50 -27.79
CA ILE A 730 7.85 -17.48 -28.88
C ILE A 730 6.62 -17.22 -29.78
N GLY A 731 5.86 -16.16 -29.52
CA GLY A 731 4.66 -15.79 -30.29
C GLY A 731 3.45 -16.71 -30.08
N LEU A 732 3.29 -17.30 -28.90
CA LEU A 732 2.14 -18.08 -28.50
C LEU A 732 1.11 -17.19 -27.78
N ASP A 733 0.08 -16.75 -28.49
CA ASP A 733 -0.97 -15.89 -27.93
C ASP A 733 -1.98 -16.70 -27.11
N ILE A 734 -1.78 -16.68 -25.78
CA ILE A 734 -2.64 -17.36 -24.82
C ILE A 734 -4.06 -16.78 -24.82
N GLY A 735 -4.25 -15.50 -25.11
CA GLY A 735 -5.58 -14.88 -25.15
C GLY A 735 -6.39 -15.26 -26.38
N ALA A 736 -5.71 -15.62 -27.47
CA ALA A 736 -6.32 -16.03 -28.73
C ALA A 736 -6.51 -17.55 -28.87
N GLU A 737 -5.79 -18.38 -28.10
CA GLU A 737 -5.93 -19.83 -28.12
C GLU A 737 -6.87 -20.31 -26.99
N PRO A 738 -8.16 -20.58 -27.26
CA PRO A 738 -9.14 -20.94 -26.24
C PRO A 738 -8.86 -22.29 -25.55
N ARG A 739 -7.98 -23.12 -26.13
CA ARG A 739 -7.59 -24.42 -25.57
C ARG A 739 -6.33 -24.35 -24.71
N LEU A 740 -5.74 -23.17 -24.52
CA LEU A 740 -4.55 -22.96 -23.71
C LEU A 740 -4.89 -22.12 -22.48
N SER A 741 -4.50 -22.60 -21.29
CA SER A 741 -4.61 -21.83 -20.05
C SER A 741 -3.30 -21.91 -19.27
N VAL A 742 -2.84 -20.79 -18.71
CA VAL A 742 -1.65 -20.75 -17.84
C VAL A 742 -2.04 -20.36 -16.42
N ILE A 743 -1.83 -21.28 -15.48
CA ILE A 743 -2.31 -21.17 -14.09
C ILE A 743 -1.15 -21.29 -13.10
N ALA A 744 -1.37 -20.81 -11.88
CA ALA A 744 -0.44 -21.02 -10.77
C ALA A 744 -0.84 -22.28 -9.99
N SER A 745 0.09 -23.22 -9.82
CA SER A 745 -0.10 -24.42 -9.01
C SER A 745 -0.36 -24.12 -7.54
N GLY A 746 0.18 -23.01 -7.03
CA GLY A 746 0.16 -22.64 -5.60
C GLY A 746 1.39 -23.12 -4.82
N SER A 747 2.24 -23.95 -5.44
CA SER A 747 3.52 -24.33 -4.84
C SER A 747 4.47 -23.14 -4.78
N THR A 748 5.04 -22.89 -3.60
CA THR A 748 6.10 -21.90 -3.33
C THR A 748 7.46 -22.54 -3.07
N THR A 749 7.61 -23.82 -3.42
CA THR A 749 8.88 -24.58 -3.35
C THR A 749 9.21 -25.24 -4.69
N VAL A 750 10.40 -25.83 -4.78
CA VAL A 750 10.85 -26.66 -5.92
C VAL A 750 9.87 -27.82 -6.11
N GLY A 751 9.41 -28.02 -7.34
CA GLY A 751 8.37 -29.01 -7.62
C GLY A 751 6.97 -28.57 -7.19
N THR A 752 5.97 -29.42 -7.38
CA THR A 752 4.55 -29.09 -7.21
C THR A 752 4.02 -29.76 -5.95
N ASN A 753 4.22 -29.10 -4.80
CA ASN A 753 3.71 -29.57 -3.53
C ASN A 753 2.18 -29.47 -3.48
N LEU A 754 1.50 -30.62 -3.48
CA LEU A 754 0.04 -30.67 -3.55
C LEU A 754 -0.64 -30.12 -2.28
N PHE A 755 0.06 -30.05 -1.15
CA PHE A 755 -0.48 -29.40 0.07
C PHE A 755 -0.75 -27.90 -0.11
N TRP A 756 -0.12 -27.27 -1.11
CA TRP A 756 -0.27 -25.85 -1.40
C TRP A 756 -1.05 -25.59 -2.69
N ALA A 757 -1.71 -26.62 -3.23
CA ALA A 757 -2.43 -26.54 -4.48
C ALA A 757 -3.54 -25.47 -4.45
N THR A 758 -3.57 -24.59 -5.46
CA THR A 758 -4.69 -23.65 -5.65
C THR A 758 -5.96 -24.40 -6.06
N PRO A 759 -7.16 -23.86 -5.76
CA PRO A 759 -8.41 -24.44 -6.27
C PRO A 759 -8.42 -24.60 -7.80
N GLU A 760 -7.83 -23.65 -8.52
CA GLU A 760 -7.70 -23.68 -9.99
C GLU A 760 -6.85 -24.86 -10.45
N PHE A 761 -5.70 -25.09 -9.81
CA PHE A 761 -4.85 -26.24 -10.10
C PHE A 761 -5.52 -27.56 -9.76
N VAL A 762 -6.18 -27.64 -8.61
CA VAL A 762 -6.92 -28.83 -8.20
C VAL A 762 -8.04 -29.15 -9.19
N HIS A 763 -8.74 -28.14 -9.71
CA HIS A 763 -9.75 -28.34 -10.75
C HIS A 763 -9.11 -28.84 -12.06
N ALA A 764 -8.01 -28.22 -12.51
CA ALA A 764 -7.30 -28.67 -13.69
C ALA A 764 -6.81 -30.12 -13.56
N LEU A 765 -6.28 -30.49 -12.40
CA LEU A 765 -5.82 -31.85 -12.10
C LEU A 765 -6.96 -32.87 -12.07
N ARG A 766 -8.13 -32.49 -11.55
CA ARG A 766 -9.33 -33.35 -11.58
C ARG A 766 -9.80 -33.59 -13.02
N GLU A 767 -9.83 -32.54 -13.81
CA GLU A 767 -10.43 -32.53 -15.14
C GLU A 767 -9.50 -33.01 -16.27
N CYS A 768 -8.19 -33.07 -16.02
CA CYS A 768 -7.26 -33.56 -17.03
C CYS A 768 -7.38 -35.09 -17.21
N ASP A 769 -7.20 -35.51 -18.46
CA ASP A 769 -7.09 -36.92 -18.84
C ASP A 769 -5.68 -37.44 -18.56
N VAL A 770 -4.66 -36.59 -18.76
CA VAL A 770 -3.25 -36.93 -18.58
C VAL A 770 -2.44 -35.74 -18.04
N VAL A 771 -1.50 -36.04 -17.16
CA VAL A 771 -0.52 -35.08 -16.63
C VAL A 771 0.81 -35.28 -17.35
N ILE A 772 1.45 -34.18 -17.76
CA ILE A 772 2.84 -34.19 -18.19
C ILE A 772 3.64 -33.42 -17.14
N SER A 773 4.44 -34.15 -16.38
CA SER A 773 5.23 -33.62 -15.27
C SER A 773 6.69 -33.50 -15.67
N LYS A 774 7.15 -32.26 -15.83
CA LYS A 774 8.55 -31.97 -16.15
C LYS A 774 9.45 -31.95 -14.93
N GLY A 775 10.66 -32.46 -15.08
CA GLY A 775 11.72 -32.26 -14.10
C GLY A 775 11.65 -33.11 -12.84
N GLN A 776 12.74 -33.12 -12.09
CA GLN A 776 12.89 -34.00 -10.92
C GLN A 776 12.16 -33.48 -9.68
N GLY A 777 12.02 -32.15 -9.54
CA GLY A 777 11.30 -31.54 -8.42
C GLY A 777 9.83 -31.94 -8.44
N ASN A 778 9.18 -31.84 -9.61
CA ASN A 778 7.82 -32.32 -9.79
C ASN A 778 7.71 -33.84 -9.60
N TRP A 779 8.70 -34.63 -10.04
CA TRP A 779 8.75 -36.07 -9.74
C TRP A 779 8.72 -36.36 -8.23
N TYR A 780 9.55 -35.69 -7.42
CA TYR A 780 9.58 -35.92 -5.97
C TYR A 780 8.28 -35.52 -5.27
N THR A 781 7.64 -34.45 -5.75
CA THR A 781 6.47 -33.85 -5.12
C THR A 781 5.15 -34.36 -5.66
N THR A 782 5.11 -35.06 -6.80
CA THR A 782 3.88 -35.66 -7.34
C THR A 782 3.94 -37.18 -7.39
N ARG A 783 4.99 -37.79 -6.83
CA ARG A 783 5.06 -39.24 -6.63
C ARG A 783 3.82 -39.70 -5.87
N GLY A 784 3.13 -40.71 -6.38
CA GLY A 784 1.86 -41.15 -5.79
C GLY A 784 0.62 -40.69 -6.55
N LEU A 785 0.76 -39.86 -7.59
CA LEU A 785 -0.38 -39.27 -8.28
C LEU A 785 -1.26 -40.33 -8.94
N ARG A 786 -2.55 -40.34 -8.57
CA ARG A 786 -3.61 -41.21 -9.10
C ARG A 786 -4.20 -40.66 -10.40
N LYS A 787 -3.30 -40.27 -11.31
CA LYS A 787 -3.60 -39.78 -12.65
C LYS A 787 -2.59 -40.35 -13.63
N ASP A 788 -3.03 -40.62 -14.84
CA ASP A 788 -2.14 -41.00 -15.93
C ASP A 788 -1.11 -39.90 -16.13
N THR A 789 0.16 -40.23 -15.92
CA THR A 789 1.23 -39.22 -15.85
C THR A 789 2.43 -39.62 -16.68
N PHE A 790 2.85 -38.72 -17.57
CA PHE A 790 4.17 -38.77 -18.19
C PHE A 790 5.16 -37.95 -17.36
N TYR A 791 6.20 -38.62 -16.88
CA TYR A 791 7.34 -37.98 -16.23
C TYR A 791 8.47 -37.79 -17.24
N LEU A 792 8.80 -36.53 -17.49
CA LEU A 792 9.77 -36.09 -18.48
C LEU A 792 10.94 -35.40 -17.76
N LEU A 793 11.97 -36.15 -17.39
CA LEU A 793 13.07 -35.63 -16.56
C LEU A 793 14.42 -36.25 -16.90
N MET A 794 15.48 -35.66 -16.32
CA MET A 794 16.82 -36.23 -16.32
C MET A 794 17.15 -36.75 -14.92
N SER A 795 17.51 -38.02 -14.77
CA SER A 795 18.04 -38.54 -13.50
C SER A 795 19.42 -37.95 -13.23
N LYS A 796 19.50 -37.04 -12.24
CA LYS A 796 20.72 -36.34 -11.85
C LYS A 796 20.89 -36.38 -10.33
N GLY A 797 21.94 -37.06 -9.86
CA GLY A 797 22.31 -37.08 -8.45
C GLY A 797 21.62 -38.19 -7.65
N MET A 798 22.15 -38.46 -6.45
CA MET A 798 21.84 -39.70 -5.71
C MET A 798 20.35 -39.88 -5.39
N THR A 799 19.61 -38.80 -5.14
CA THR A 799 18.17 -38.87 -4.84
C THR A 799 17.38 -39.29 -6.07
N ALA A 800 17.66 -38.71 -7.23
CA ALA A 800 17.07 -39.13 -8.50
C ALA A 800 17.45 -40.56 -8.82
N GLU A 801 18.72 -40.93 -8.69
CA GLU A 801 19.22 -42.28 -8.97
C GLU A 801 18.51 -43.34 -8.13
N LYS A 802 18.32 -43.08 -6.83
CA LYS A 802 17.62 -43.98 -5.90
C LYS A 802 16.12 -44.06 -6.17
N THR A 803 15.47 -42.95 -6.48
CA THR A 803 14.01 -42.90 -6.66
C THR A 803 13.58 -43.32 -8.06
N THR A 804 14.42 -43.12 -9.06
CA THR A 804 14.14 -43.50 -10.46
C THR A 804 14.69 -44.87 -10.83
N GLY A 805 15.75 -45.34 -10.16
CA GLY A 805 16.46 -46.57 -10.52
C GLY A 805 17.40 -46.38 -11.72
N ILE A 806 17.74 -45.13 -12.08
CA ILE A 806 18.58 -44.78 -13.23
C ILE A 806 19.85 -44.09 -12.75
N VAL A 807 21.01 -44.71 -12.96
CA VAL A 807 22.32 -44.13 -12.67
C VAL A 807 22.94 -43.62 -13.95
N ALA A 808 23.03 -42.30 -14.10
CA ALA A 808 23.63 -41.66 -15.26
C ALA A 808 25.12 -41.33 -15.00
N PRO A 809 26.05 -41.69 -15.89
CA PRO A 809 27.44 -41.27 -15.77
C PRO A 809 27.55 -39.75 -15.77
N ARG A 810 28.48 -39.22 -14.98
CA ARG A 810 28.66 -37.78 -14.83
C ARG A 810 29.10 -37.15 -16.15
N GLU A 811 29.90 -37.85 -16.93
CA GLU A 811 30.48 -37.41 -18.19
C GLU A 811 29.43 -37.33 -19.30
N THR A 812 28.42 -38.22 -19.27
CA THR A 812 27.34 -38.33 -20.26
C THR A 812 25.96 -38.14 -19.62
N PRO A 813 25.59 -36.91 -19.21
CA PRO A 813 24.32 -36.64 -18.53
C PRO A 813 23.09 -37.14 -19.29
N LEU A 814 23.13 -37.12 -20.63
CA LEU A 814 22.05 -37.58 -21.51
C LEU A 814 21.67 -39.06 -21.30
N ALA A 815 22.56 -39.89 -20.76
CA ALA A 815 22.24 -41.26 -20.38
C ALA A 815 21.20 -41.36 -19.24
N GLY A 816 20.93 -40.25 -18.54
CA GLY A 816 19.89 -40.13 -17.53
C GLY A 816 18.53 -39.68 -18.06
N LEU A 817 18.36 -39.55 -19.38
CA LEU A 817 17.11 -39.08 -19.99
C LEU A 817 15.98 -40.08 -19.76
N ILE A 818 14.85 -39.59 -19.24
CA ILE A 818 13.69 -40.41 -18.88
C ILE A 818 12.44 -39.82 -19.54
N VAL A 819 11.72 -40.69 -20.25
CA VAL A 819 10.34 -40.50 -20.67
C VAL A 819 9.58 -41.68 -20.06
N ALA A 820 8.93 -41.48 -18.92
CA ALA A 820 8.24 -42.56 -18.20
C ALA A 820 6.74 -42.31 -18.20
N TYR A 821 5.93 -43.35 -18.41
CA TYR A 821 4.48 -43.29 -18.22
C TYR A 821 4.06 -44.09 -17.00
N VAL A 822 3.16 -43.51 -16.21
CA VAL A 822 2.65 -44.07 -14.96
C VAL A 822 1.13 -44.05 -15.01
N PRO A 823 0.49 -45.22 -15.06
CA PRO A 823 -0.98 -45.31 -15.00
C PRO A 823 -1.54 -44.78 -13.68
N ALA A 824 -2.75 -44.22 -13.71
CA ALA A 824 -3.44 -43.70 -12.54
C ALA A 824 -3.65 -44.73 -11.41
N ASP A 825 -3.72 -46.02 -11.75
CA ASP A 825 -3.96 -47.13 -10.83
C ASP A 825 -2.67 -47.85 -10.38
N ALA A 826 -1.50 -47.33 -10.74
CA ALA A 826 -0.21 -47.91 -10.36
C ALA A 826 -0.05 -47.96 -8.83
N VAL A 827 0.27 -49.16 -8.31
CA VAL A 827 0.54 -49.38 -6.89
C VAL A 827 2.02 -49.19 -6.61
N TRP A 828 2.34 -48.24 -5.73
CA TRP A 828 3.69 -47.80 -5.45
C TRP A 828 4.47 -48.81 -4.59
N SER A 829 5.44 -49.51 -5.19
CA SER A 829 6.29 -50.49 -4.47
C SER A 829 7.80 -50.35 -4.68
N GLY A 830 8.29 -49.29 -5.32
CA GLY A 830 9.71 -49.16 -5.66
C GLY A 830 10.11 -47.89 -6.43
N THR A 831 11.04 -48.04 -7.37
CA THR A 831 11.67 -46.99 -8.21
C THR A 831 10.89 -46.71 -9.50
N LEU A 832 11.10 -45.55 -10.15
CA LEU A 832 10.45 -45.19 -11.44
C LEU A 832 10.54 -46.28 -12.49
N ARG A 833 11.71 -46.89 -12.64
CA ARG A 833 11.94 -47.99 -13.58
C ARG A 833 11.02 -49.20 -13.33
N GLU A 834 10.61 -49.46 -12.09
CA GLU A 834 9.87 -50.67 -11.74
C GLU A 834 8.37 -50.56 -12.01
N PHE A 835 7.80 -49.35 -12.03
CA PHE A 835 6.37 -49.14 -12.28
C PHE A 835 6.07 -48.39 -13.59
N ALA A 836 7.07 -47.77 -14.21
CA ALA A 836 6.87 -47.14 -15.50
C ALA A 836 6.53 -48.19 -16.56
N VAL A 837 5.48 -47.94 -17.34
CA VAL A 837 5.22 -48.69 -18.56
C VAL A 837 6.09 -48.08 -19.65
N THR A 838 6.93 -48.92 -20.25
CA THR A 838 7.85 -48.56 -21.35
C THR A 838 7.31 -49.01 -22.69
#